data_AF-A0A673ZGB3-F1
#
_entry.id   AF-A0A673ZGB3-F1
#
_cell.length_a   1.000
_cell.length_b   1.000
_cell.length_c   1.000
_cell.angle_alpha   90.00
_cell.angle_beta   90.00
_cell.angle_gamma   90.00
#
_symmetry.space_group_name_H-M   'P 1'
#
loop_
_entity.id
_entity.type
_entity.pdbx_description
1 polymer ?
#
loop_
_entity_poly.entity_id
_entity_poly.type
_entity_poly.pdbx_seq_one_letter_code
_entity_poly.pdbx_strand_id
1 'polypeptide(L)'
;MSGIMSPLKLRSIYEPLKLSFLHREDEPLWERLDRYYNAVKTTILNYQSPTTGLFPTKTCSSCKEAKVRDSLYCAASSWALALAYRRIDDDMGRTHELEHSAIKCMRGILYCYMRQSDKVEEFKQDPSPSKCLHSIFNVDTGDEILSYNDYNHLQIDALSLFLLYLVEMICSGLQIIYNTDEVSFIQNLVFCVERAYRVPDFGMWERGSKYNNGSTELHSSSVGLAKAALEAINGFNLFGNQGCSWSVIFVDLDAHNRNRQTLSSLLPRESRSHNTDAALLPCISYPAFAVDDDALYSQTLDKVVRKLKGKYGFKRFLRDGYRTANEDENRRHYKPAEMKLFDGIECEFPIFFIFMMIDGVFRGNNAQVKEYQDLLTPIIFQSFEGHAVIPEYYRVPADFVEAEQKKHGSQKRFPANTGQDGMLFLWGQALFNIARLLVDELISPQDIDPIKRYVPRQDQRNVSMRYSNQGPIDNDTVVHVALIAESQRLQVFLNTYGIQTQTPQQVEPIQIWAQKELVNAYRFLAINKKLGLSGRPERPVGCMGTCKIYRILGKTVVCYPIVFDLSDFYLSQDVMLLIDDIKNALQFIKHSWKMKGRPLFLVLIREDNIKGSRFNPVLDMLASFKKGSVGGVKVHVDRLQTLISGAIVEQLDFLRVNEAEIPEFKNFQELEMPKHSKVKRQTSTPNASNLEQQPEIDIEEWKHKSTNEIMQKFYDCDCLASQAQLASILMKKEGPDFFAKDETLMEDMERLYRRAGTRKLWGVVRIAASVITKLVDSIAPSITSVLVHGKQVTLGLFGHEEEVISNPLSPGVIKGILYSKCYGEREAVLQQELVIHIGWIISNTPELFSGMLKIRVGWIVQAMKHELEIRAGDMPPQDIYQMSPSDVKQLLLDVLQPQQHGRSWINRRQIDGSLNRTPHGFYDRVWQTLERTCNGIVVAGIHLPQQPTLSDMTMYEMNFSLLVEDTLKDIVLPEYRQIVVELLMVVSIVLERNPELEFSEKVDLDVLVKEAFHDFQKDRSREGTKKPDDMEEFYKTPPMGRRGTSSYLTKAVMIQLLQGDVKPSKDDPCSVS
;
A
#
# COMPACT_ATOMS: atom_id res chain seq x y z
N MET A 1 -11.41 -47.07 -68.08
CA MET A 1 -12.58 -46.44 -67.42
C MET A 1 -12.39 -46.58 -65.92
N SER A 2 -11.57 -45.76 -65.25
CA SER A 2 -11.89 -44.41 -64.73
C SER A 2 -13.13 -44.37 -63.83
N GLY A 3 -12.93 -44.63 -62.54
CA GLY A 3 -13.83 -44.18 -61.47
C GLY A 3 -12.95 -43.46 -60.44
N ILE A 4 -12.96 -42.13 -60.51
CA ILE A 4 -12.09 -41.22 -59.77
C ILE A 4 -12.53 -41.19 -58.29
N MET A 5 -11.68 -41.69 -57.39
CA MET A 5 -11.70 -41.29 -55.98
C MET A 5 -11.20 -39.83 -55.92
N SER A 6 -12.08 -38.92 -55.54
CA SER A 6 -11.71 -37.54 -55.20
C SER A 6 -10.83 -37.53 -53.95
N PRO A 7 -9.72 -36.76 -53.92
CA PRO A 7 -8.81 -36.76 -52.79
C PRO A 7 -9.45 -36.04 -51.60
N LEU A 8 -9.49 -36.71 -50.45
CA LEU A 8 -9.57 -36.07 -49.14
C LEU A 8 -8.48 -35.00 -49.07
N LYS A 9 -8.87 -33.73 -49.19
CA LYS A 9 -8.01 -32.61 -48.83
C LYS A 9 -7.65 -32.81 -47.36
N LEU A 10 -6.40 -33.21 -47.09
CA LEU A 10 -5.73 -32.96 -45.81
C LEU A 10 -5.89 -31.47 -45.51
N ARG A 11 -6.93 -31.12 -44.75
CA ARG A 11 -7.06 -29.80 -44.15
C ARG A 11 -5.89 -29.64 -43.20
N SER A 12 -5.24 -28.47 -43.26
CA SER A 12 -4.15 -28.13 -42.36
C SER A 12 -4.57 -28.38 -40.91
N ILE A 13 -3.70 -29.01 -40.13
CA ILE A 13 -3.88 -29.31 -38.69
C ILE A 13 -4.03 -28.01 -37.85
N TYR A 14 -3.91 -26.84 -38.50
CA TYR A 14 -3.83 -25.52 -37.89
C TYR A 14 -5.01 -24.57 -38.21
N GLU A 15 -6.10 -25.04 -38.83
CA GLU A 15 -7.25 -24.18 -39.18
C GLU A 15 -8.46 -24.42 -38.25
N PRO A 16 -8.95 -23.38 -37.53
CA PRO A 16 -10.16 -23.48 -36.70
C PRO A 16 -11.40 -23.77 -37.55
N LEU A 17 -12.27 -24.66 -37.04
CA LEU A 17 -13.64 -24.77 -37.54
C LEU A 17 -14.38 -23.44 -37.25
N LYS A 18 -14.97 -22.83 -38.28
CA LYS A 18 -15.73 -21.58 -38.13
C LYS A 18 -16.99 -21.84 -37.31
N LEU A 19 -17.18 -21.11 -36.21
CA LEU A 19 -18.47 -21.08 -35.51
C LEU A 19 -19.54 -20.52 -36.45
N SER A 20 -20.60 -21.29 -36.68
CA SER A 20 -21.84 -20.81 -37.25
C SER A 20 -22.83 -20.56 -36.12
N PHE A 21 -22.91 -19.33 -35.63
CA PHE A 21 -24.02 -18.92 -34.76
C PHE A 21 -25.27 -18.78 -35.62
N LEU A 22 -26.08 -19.84 -35.72
CA LEU A 22 -27.44 -19.73 -36.22
C LEU A 22 -28.30 -19.14 -35.09
N HIS A 23 -28.30 -17.81 -34.97
CA HIS A 23 -29.34 -17.12 -34.21
C HIS A 23 -30.61 -17.09 -35.06
N ARG A 24 -31.68 -17.72 -34.57
CA ARG A 24 -33.03 -17.41 -35.02
C ARG A 24 -33.57 -16.33 -34.09
N GLU A 25 -33.91 -15.16 -34.61
CA GLU A 25 -34.46 -14.04 -33.83
C GLU A 25 -35.81 -14.40 -33.17
N ASP A 26 -36.51 -15.44 -33.69
CA ASP A 26 -37.81 -15.92 -33.20
C ASP A 26 -37.74 -17.13 -32.22
N GLU A 27 -36.56 -17.47 -31.70
CA GLU A 27 -36.39 -18.63 -30.80
C GLU A 27 -36.92 -18.33 -29.39
N PRO A 28 -37.78 -19.19 -28.80
CA PRO A 28 -38.32 -18.97 -27.47
C PRO A 28 -37.22 -18.98 -26.40
N LEU A 29 -37.40 -18.19 -25.33
CA LEU A 29 -36.39 -17.99 -24.28
C LEU A 29 -35.88 -19.30 -23.67
N TRP A 30 -36.76 -20.30 -23.51
CA TRP A 30 -36.39 -21.61 -22.94
C TRP A 30 -35.43 -22.40 -23.84
N GLU A 31 -35.56 -22.36 -25.17
CA GLU A 31 -34.64 -23.02 -26.11
C GLU A 31 -33.27 -22.34 -26.08
N ARG A 32 -33.26 -21.00 -26.00
CA ARG A 32 -32.02 -20.22 -25.85
C ARG A 32 -31.27 -20.59 -24.56
N LEU A 33 -31.97 -20.66 -23.42
CA LEU A 33 -31.36 -21.07 -22.16
C LEU A 33 -30.91 -22.53 -22.19
N ASP A 34 -31.66 -23.42 -22.84
CA ASP A 34 -31.28 -24.84 -22.97
C ASP A 34 -29.95 -25.04 -23.68
N ARG A 35 -29.65 -24.22 -24.70
CA ARG A 35 -28.34 -24.22 -25.36
C ARG A 35 -27.21 -23.85 -24.40
N TYR A 36 -27.42 -22.85 -23.54
CA TYR A 36 -26.46 -22.46 -22.51
C TYR A 36 -26.34 -23.51 -21.40
N TYR A 37 -27.43 -24.15 -21.01
CA TYR A 37 -27.42 -25.25 -20.05
C TYR A 37 -26.63 -26.44 -20.56
N ASN A 38 -26.87 -26.88 -21.79
CA ASN A 38 -26.09 -27.95 -22.41
C ASN A 38 -24.60 -27.57 -22.48
N ALA A 39 -24.28 -26.33 -22.86
CA ALA A 39 -22.90 -25.85 -22.88
C ALA A 39 -22.25 -25.86 -21.49
N VAL A 40 -22.89 -25.30 -20.46
CA VAL A 40 -22.36 -25.27 -19.08
C VAL A 40 -22.26 -26.69 -18.50
N LYS A 41 -23.24 -27.55 -18.78
CA LYS A 41 -23.25 -28.93 -18.30
C LYS A 41 -22.07 -29.74 -18.86
N THR A 42 -21.87 -29.70 -20.17
CA THR A 42 -20.77 -30.39 -20.84
C THR A 42 -19.41 -29.79 -20.50
N THR A 43 -19.28 -28.46 -20.54
CA THR A 43 -17.96 -27.80 -20.51
C THR A 43 -17.47 -27.45 -19.11
N ILE A 44 -18.37 -27.32 -18.13
CA ILE A 44 -18.03 -26.94 -16.75
C ILE A 44 -18.45 -28.04 -15.76
N LEU A 45 -19.76 -28.33 -15.66
CA LEU A 45 -20.29 -29.18 -14.58
C LEU A 45 -19.84 -30.64 -14.67
N ASN A 46 -19.57 -31.15 -15.86
CA ASN A 46 -19.04 -32.50 -16.07
C ASN A 46 -17.72 -32.74 -15.33
N TYR A 47 -16.97 -31.68 -15.01
CA TYR A 47 -15.70 -31.74 -14.29
C TYR A 47 -15.80 -31.40 -12.81
N GLN A 48 -16.99 -31.07 -12.31
CA GLN A 48 -17.17 -30.75 -10.90
C GLN A 48 -17.00 -32.01 -10.04
N SER A 49 -16.20 -31.90 -8.99
CA SER A 49 -16.02 -33.00 -8.03
C SER A 49 -17.34 -33.37 -7.34
N PRO A 50 -17.72 -34.65 -7.32
CA PRO A 50 -18.92 -35.11 -6.64
C PRO A 50 -18.77 -35.08 -5.11
N THR A 51 -17.56 -35.00 -4.57
CA THR A 51 -17.32 -34.97 -3.11
C THR A 51 -17.25 -33.53 -2.60
N THR A 52 -16.29 -32.75 -3.10
CA THR A 52 -16.01 -31.39 -2.61
C THR A 52 -16.78 -30.31 -3.35
N GLY A 53 -17.19 -30.56 -4.60
CA GLY A 53 -17.73 -29.52 -5.48
C GLY A 53 -16.67 -28.63 -6.15
N LEU A 54 -15.38 -28.86 -5.90
CA LEU A 54 -14.28 -28.13 -6.53
C LEU A 54 -14.12 -28.51 -8.01
N PHE A 55 -13.44 -27.64 -8.77
CA PHE A 55 -13.13 -27.86 -10.18
C PHE A 55 -11.62 -28.06 -10.38
N PRO A 56 -11.20 -29.03 -11.20
CA PRO A 56 -9.79 -29.29 -11.43
C PRO A 56 -9.17 -28.23 -12.34
N THR A 57 -7.89 -27.93 -12.15
CA THR A 57 -7.12 -26.99 -13.00
C THR A 57 -6.98 -27.49 -14.43
N LYS A 58 -6.95 -28.81 -14.61
CA LYS A 58 -6.91 -29.50 -15.89
C LYS A 58 -7.99 -30.55 -15.91
N THR A 59 -8.68 -30.65 -17.04
CA THR A 59 -9.82 -31.56 -17.24
C THR A 59 -9.41 -33.01 -17.52
N CYS A 60 -8.13 -33.36 -17.37
CA CYS A 60 -7.66 -34.73 -17.49
C CYS A 60 -7.98 -35.54 -16.22
N SER A 61 -8.32 -36.82 -16.39
CA SER A 61 -8.72 -37.70 -15.28
C SER A 61 -7.64 -37.91 -14.22
N SER A 62 -6.37 -37.69 -14.56
CA SER A 62 -5.23 -37.77 -13.65
C SER A 62 -4.98 -36.50 -12.85
N CYS A 63 -5.56 -35.36 -13.22
CA CYS A 63 -5.37 -34.12 -12.47
C CYS A 63 -6.17 -34.15 -11.17
N LYS A 64 -5.48 -33.91 -10.06
CA LYS A 64 -6.09 -33.84 -8.73
C LYS A 64 -5.98 -32.46 -8.10
N GLU A 65 -5.51 -31.46 -8.84
CA GLU A 65 -5.31 -30.11 -8.33
C GLU A 65 -6.54 -29.24 -8.62
N ALA A 66 -7.02 -28.53 -7.61
CA ALA A 66 -8.08 -27.53 -7.74
C ALA A 66 -7.56 -26.18 -7.24
N LYS A 67 -7.57 -25.16 -8.11
CA LYS A 67 -7.28 -23.77 -7.74
C LYS A 67 -8.56 -23.09 -7.26
N VAL A 68 -8.45 -22.34 -6.18
CA VAL A 68 -9.59 -21.59 -5.60
C VAL A 68 -10.18 -20.62 -6.63
N ARG A 69 -9.35 -19.82 -7.31
CA ARG A 69 -9.79 -18.82 -8.29
C ARG A 69 -10.58 -19.45 -9.45
N ASP A 70 -10.04 -20.48 -10.05
CA ASP A 70 -10.67 -21.21 -11.17
C ASP A 70 -12.02 -21.78 -10.73
N SER A 71 -12.07 -22.42 -9.56
CA SER A 71 -13.29 -22.98 -8.99
C SER A 71 -14.36 -21.91 -8.71
N LEU A 72 -13.96 -20.72 -8.27
CA LEU A 72 -14.87 -19.59 -8.05
C LEU A 72 -15.54 -19.12 -9.35
N TYR A 73 -14.77 -18.96 -10.43
CA TYR A 73 -15.35 -18.58 -11.72
C TYR A 73 -16.28 -19.66 -12.29
N CYS A 74 -15.94 -20.94 -12.13
CA CYS A 74 -16.84 -22.05 -12.50
C CYS A 74 -18.16 -22.02 -11.71
N ALA A 75 -18.10 -21.75 -10.40
CA ALA A 75 -19.28 -21.54 -9.58
C ALA A 75 -20.08 -20.32 -10.04
N ALA A 76 -19.41 -19.21 -10.34
CA ALA A 76 -20.04 -17.99 -10.85
C ALA A 76 -20.74 -18.20 -12.20
N SER A 77 -20.17 -19.01 -13.11
CA SER A 77 -20.83 -19.37 -14.37
C SER A 77 -22.10 -20.18 -14.15
N SER A 78 -22.08 -21.14 -13.23
CA SER A 78 -23.25 -21.97 -12.92
C SER A 78 -24.34 -21.13 -12.26
N TRP A 79 -23.95 -20.25 -11.34
CA TRP A 79 -24.82 -19.28 -10.68
C TRP A 79 -25.45 -18.28 -11.66
N ALA A 80 -24.66 -17.68 -12.56
CA ALA A 80 -25.15 -16.73 -13.56
C ALA A 80 -26.21 -17.37 -14.47
N LEU A 81 -26.01 -18.63 -14.88
CA LEU A 81 -27.01 -19.35 -15.66
C LEU A 81 -28.27 -19.67 -14.84
N ALA A 82 -28.12 -20.02 -13.55
CA ALA A 82 -29.26 -20.25 -12.66
C ALA A 82 -30.13 -19.00 -12.54
N LEU A 83 -29.50 -17.82 -12.40
CA LEU A 83 -30.19 -16.53 -12.36
C LEU A 83 -30.98 -16.25 -13.65
N ALA A 84 -30.46 -16.67 -14.81
CA ALA A 84 -31.18 -16.58 -16.07
C ALA A 84 -32.43 -17.47 -16.07
N TYR A 85 -32.34 -18.69 -15.53
CA TYR A 85 -33.47 -19.62 -15.43
C TYR A 85 -34.55 -19.18 -14.45
N ARG A 86 -34.22 -18.42 -13.40
CA ARG A 86 -35.21 -17.82 -12.48
C ARG A 86 -36.23 -16.90 -13.17
N ARG A 87 -35.98 -16.49 -14.42
CA ARG A 87 -36.89 -15.66 -15.23
C ARG A 87 -37.96 -16.48 -15.95
N ILE A 88 -37.94 -17.81 -15.84
CA ILE A 88 -38.92 -18.74 -16.43
C ILE A 88 -39.66 -19.49 -15.31
N ASP A 89 -40.97 -19.72 -15.50
CA ASP A 89 -41.83 -20.38 -14.51
C ASP A 89 -41.56 -21.90 -14.39
N ASP A 90 -41.42 -22.61 -15.52
CA ASP A 90 -41.09 -24.05 -15.56
C ASP A 90 -39.69 -24.24 -16.15
N ASP A 91 -38.71 -24.43 -15.26
CA ASP A 91 -37.31 -24.61 -15.59
C ASP A 91 -36.88 -26.09 -15.61
N MET A 92 -37.83 -27.02 -15.43
CA MET A 92 -37.59 -28.46 -15.34
C MET A 92 -36.56 -28.84 -14.24
N GLY A 93 -36.45 -28.04 -13.17
CA GLY A 93 -35.53 -28.25 -12.05
C GLY A 93 -34.09 -27.80 -12.28
N ARG A 94 -33.80 -27.12 -13.39
CA ARG A 94 -32.44 -26.69 -13.78
C ARG A 94 -31.87 -25.62 -12.88
N THR A 95 -32.69 -24.67 -12.40
CA THR A 95 -32.26 -23.65 -11.43
C THR A 95 -31.73 -24.34 -10.18
N HIS A 96 -32.47 -25.31 -9.63
CA HIS A 96 -32.05 -26.04 -8.44
C HIS A 96 -30.71 -26.77 -8.64
N GLU A 97 -30.52 -27.48 -9.77
CA GLU A 97 -29.25 -28.14 -10.08
C GLU A 97 -28.08 -27.15 -10.14
N LEU A 98 -28.26 -26.04 -10.87
CA LEU A 98 -27.21 -25.04 -11.09
C LEU A 98 -26.85 -24.28 -9.80
N GLU A 99 -27.86 -23.88 -9.02
CA GLU A 99 -27.65 -23.23 -7.72
C GLU A 99 -26.93 -24.15 -6.75
N HIS A 100 -27.36 -25.41 -6.63
CA HIS A 100 -26.73 -26.36 -5.73
C HIS A 100 -25.31 -26.75 -6.18
N SER A 101 -25.03 -26.72 -7.49
CA SER A 101 -23.65 -26.84 -7.99
C SER A 101 -22.77 -25.69 -7.49
N ALA A 102 -23.23 -24.44 -7.63
CA ALA A 102 -22.50 -23.26 -7.15
C ALA A 102 -22.31 -23.29 -5.62
N ILE A 103 -23.38 -23.59 -4.87
CA ILE A 103 -23.33 -23.72 -3.40
C ILE A 103 -22.33 -24.79 -3.00
N LYS A 104 -22.33 -25.94 -3.66
CA LYS A 104 -21.42 -27.05 -3.35
C LYS A 104 -19.95 -26.64 -3.53
N CYS A 105 -19.61 -25.95 -4.63
CA CYS A 105 -18.27 -25.43 -4.85
C CYS A 105 -17.85 -24.44 -3.75
N MET A 106 -18.68 -23.44 -3.45
CA MET A 106 -18.40 -22.44 -2.42
C MET A 106 -18.22 -23.08 -1.03
N ARG A 107 -19.04 -24.08 -0.70
CA ARG A 107 -18.91 -24.85 0.54
C ARG A 107 -17.67 -25.74 0.54
N GLY A 108 -17.27 -26.30 -0.61
CA GLY A 108 -16.02 -27.03 -0.78
C GLY A 108 -14.80 -26.16 -0.47
N ILE A 109 -14.76 -24.94 -1.01
CA ILE A 109 -13.70 -23.97 -0.70
C ILE A 109 -13.69 -23.61 0.80
N LEU A 110 -14.87 -23.33 1.38
CA LEU A 110 -14.99 -23.06 2.81
C LEU A 110 -14.48 -24.23 3.65
N TYR A 111 -14.82 -25.47 3.29
CA TYR A 111 -14.34 -26.67 3.96
C TYR A 111 -12.81 -26.77 3.91
N CYS A 112 -12.19 -26.53 2.76
CA CYS A 112 -10.73 -26.52 2.61
C CYS A 112 -10.06 -25.45 3.49
N TYR A 113 -10.66 -24.25 3.58
CA TYR A 113 -10.12 -23.19 4.42
C TYR A 113 -10.32 -23.44 5.92
N MET A 114 -11.48 -23.95 6.35
CA MET A 114 -11.75 -24.23 7.76
C MET A 114 -10.79 -25.25 8.36
N ARG A 115 -10.27 -26.18 7.54
CA ARG A 115 -9.23 -27.13 7.93
C ARG A 115 -7.86 -26.50 8.18
N GLN A 116 -7.69 -25.23 7.80
CA GLN A 116 -6.47 -24.42 7.99
C GLN A 116 -6.69 -23.31 9.03
N SER A 117 -7.56 -23.54 10.03
CA SER A 117 -7.89 -22.53 11.04
C SER A 117 -6.68 -22.11 11.89
N ASP A 118 -5.74 -23.02 12.10
CA ASP A 118 -4.42 -22.77 12.70
C ASP A 118 -3.60 -21.76 11.87
N LYS A 119 -3.51 -21.96 10.55
CA LYS A 119 -2.84 -21.01 9.65
C LYS A 119 -3.52 -19.64 9.65
N VAL A 120 -4.85 -19.59 9.70
CA VAL A 120 -5.61 -18.33 9.84
C VAL A 120 -5.24 -17.61 11.14
N GLU A 121 -5.13 -18.33 12.25
CA GLU A 121 -4.72 -17.78 13.56
C GLU A 121 -3.31 -17.20 13.51
N GLU A 122 -2.37 -17.90 12.88
CA GLU A 122 -0.99 -17.42 12.75
C GLU A 122 -0.87 -16.22 11.80
N PHE A 123 -1.52 -16.28 10.63
CA PHE A 123 -1.45 -15.26 9.59
C PHE A 123 -2.04 -13.91 10.04
N LYS A 124 -3.14 -13.92 10.80
CA LYS A 124 -3.74 -12.68 11.30
C LYS A 124 -2.87 -11.95 12.33
N GLN A 125 -1.91 -12.64 12.95
CA GLN A 125 -0.88 -12.02 13.79
C GLN A 125 0.26 -11.53 12.91
N ASP A 126 0.86 -12.44 12.15
CA ASP A 126 2.05 -12.22 11.33
C ASP A 126 1.83 -12.74 9.89
N PRO A 127 1.56 -11.84 8.93
CA PRO A 127 1.23 -12.23 7.56
C PRO A 127 2.51 -12.53 6.78
N SER A 128 2.93 -13.80 6.78
CA SER A 128 4.09 -14.29 6.02
C SER A 128 3.72 -15.39 5.02
N PRO A 129 4.53 -15.63 3.98
CA PRO A 129 4.32 -16.75 3.05
C PRO A 129 4.27 -18.12 3.72
N SER A 130 5.06 -18.33 4.78
CA SER A 130 5.10 -19.61 5.51
C SER A 130 3.84 -19.90 6.32
N LYS A 131 3.05 -18.87 6.65
CA LYS A 131 1.84 -18.96 7.50
C LYS A 131 0.56 -18.75 6.70
N CYS A 132 0.65 -18.63 5.37
CA CYS A 132 -0.50 -18.29 4.53
C CYS A 132 -1.47 -19.46 4.34
N LEU A 133 -2.71 -19.14 3.97
CA LEU A 133 -3.65 -20.15 3.52
C LEU A 133 -3.25 -20.68 2.14
N HIS A 134 -3.45 -21.98 1.92
CA HIS A 134 -3.21 -22.60 0.63
C HIS A 134 -4.25 -22.16 -0.39
N SER A 135 -3.79 -21.96 -1.64
CA SER A 135 -4.64 -21.61 -2.78
C SER A 135 -4.95 -22.79 -3.71
N ILE A 136 -4.34 -23.96 -3.45
CA ILE A 136 -4.52 -25.19 -4.21
C ILE A 136 -4.84 -26.34 -3.26
N PHE A 137 -5.83 -27.13 -3.64
CA PHE A 137 -6.29 -28.29 -2.89
C PHE A 137 -6.42 -29.52 -3.78
N ASN A 138 -6.52 -30.68 -3.14
CA ASN A 138 -6.97 -31.89 -3.80
C ASN A 138 -8.44 -31.72 -4.23
N VAL A 139 -8.74 -31.96 -5.50
CA VAL A 139 -10.09 -31.82 -6.06
C VAL A 139 -11.11 -32.79 -5.43
N ASP A 140 -10.68 -33.97 -4.99
CA ASP A 140 -11.56 -35.01 -4.45
C ASP A 140 -11.64 -35.01 -2.92
N THR A 141 -10.55 -34.70 -2.22
CA THR A 141 -10.51 -34.76 -0.75
C THR A 141 -10.53 -33.38 -0.07
N GLY A 142 -10.16 -32.33 -0.79
CA GLY A 142 -9.95 -31.00 -0.24
C GLY A 142 -8.70 -30.89 0.65
N ASP A 143 -7.80 -31.88 0.60
CA ASP A 143 -6.53 -31.85 1.33
C ASP A 143 -5.52 -30.88 0.70
N GLU A 144 -4.55 -30.45 1.49
CA GLU A 144 -3.35 -29.79 1.01
C GLU A 144 -2.50 -30.79 0.22
N ILE A 145 -2.09 -30.42 -1.00
CA ILE A 145 -1.29 -31.28 -1.88
C ILE A 145 0.15 -30.80 -2.08
N LEU A 146 0.41 -29.51 -1.88
CA LEU A 146 1.71 -28.88 -2.04
C LEU A 146 2.03 -28.14 -0.75
N SER A 147 3.29 -28.18 -0.32
CA SER A 147 3.75 -27.39 0.82
C SER A 147 4.04 -25.95 0.40
N TYR A 148 4.20 -25.03 1.36
CA TYR A 148 4.58 -23.65 1.06
C TYR A 148 5.96 -23.54 0.37
N ASN A 149 6.88 -24.50 0.58
CA ASN A 149 8.18 -24.53 -0.09
C ASN A 149 8.03 -24.94 -1.56
N ASP A 150 7.03 -25.76 -1.85
CA ASP A 150 6.76 -26.29 -3.19
C ASP A 150 5.81 -25.39 -3.98
N TYR A 151 5.08 -24.47 -3.31
CA TYR A 151 4.12 -23.59 -3.95
C TYR A 151 3.92 -22.21 -3.32
N ASN A 152 3.82 -21.21 -4.19
CA ASN A 152 3.55 -19.81 -3.90
C ASN A 152 2.08 -19.58 -3.53
N HIS A 153 1.66 -20.06 -2.36
CA HIS A 153 0.26 -20.06 -1.92
C HIS A 153 -0.30 -18.71 -1.48
N LEU A 154 0.56 -17.77 -1.06
CA LEU A 154 0.11 -16.47 -0.56
C LEU A 154 -0.52 -15.65 -1.71
N GLN A 155 -1.86 -15.67 -1.75
CA GLN A 155 -2.68 -15.02 -2.76
C GLN A 155 -3.87 -14.33 -2.10
N ILE A 156 -3.71 -13.04 -1.81
CA ILE A 156 -4.76 -12.24 -1.15
C ILE A 156 -5.94 -12.00 -2.09
N ASP A 157 -5.67 -11.91 -3.39
CA ASP A 157 -6.69 -11.73 -4.42
C ASP A 157 -7.69 -12.91 -4.45
N ALA A 158 -7.21 -14.15 -4.36
CA ALA A 158 -8.07 -15.35 -4.39
C ALA A 158 -8.99 -15.43 -3.15
N LEU A 159 -8.44 -15.16 -1.96
CA LEU A 159 -9.21 -15.11 -0.72
C LEU A 159 -10.26 -13.99 -0.76
N SER A 160 -9.87 -12.82 -1.30
CA SER A 160 -10.77 -11.67 -1.43
C SER A 160 -11.89 -11.94 -2.45
N LEU A 161 -11.58 -12.63 -3.56
CA LEU A 161 -12.56 -13.04 -4.55
C LEU A 161 -13.59 -14.01 -3.96
N PHE A 162 -13.15 -14.95 -3.12
CA PHE A 162 -14.07 -15.85 -2.39
C PHE A 162 -15.03 -15.07 -1.51
N LEU A 163 -14.53 -14.12 -0.71
CA LEU A 163 -15.38 -13.28 0.15
C LEU A 163 -16.35 -12.41 -0.65
N LEU A 164 -15.92 -11.88 -1.80
CA LEU A 164 -16.77 -11.09 -2.69
C LEU A 164 -17.92 -11.96 -3.26
N TYR A 165 -17.61 -13.08 -3.90
CA TYR A 165 -18.64 -13.97 -4.44
C TYR A 165 -19.54 -14.58 -3.36
N LEU A 166 -19.02 -14.82 -2.15
CA LEU A 166 -19.83 -15.25 -1.00
C LEU A 166 -20.95 -14.23 -0.72
N VAL A 167 -20.62 -12.94 -0.70
CA VAL A 167 -21.61 -11.87 -0.50
C VAL A 167 -22.59 -11.80 -1.67
N GLU A 168 -22.11 -11.76 -2.91
CA GLU A 168 -22.96 -11.66 -4.11
C GLU A 168 -23.97 -12.82 -4.20
N MET A 169 -23.48 -14.05 -4.00
CA MET A 169 -24.31 -15.25 -4.08
C MET A 169 -25.34 -15.31 -2.95
N ILE A 170 -24.96 -14.99 -1.70
CA ILE A 170 -25.92 -14.94 -0.58
C ILE A 170 -26.94 -13.82 -0.78
N CYS A 171 -26.51 -12.66 -1.29
CA CYS A 171 -27.39 -11.54 -1.60
C CYS A 171 -28.42 -11.90 -2.68
N SER A 172 -28.05 -12.76 -3.64
CA SER A 172 -28.98 -13.32 -4.62
C SER A 172 -29.96 -14.36 -4.05
N GLY A 173 -29.81 -14.75 -2.78
CA GLY A 173 -30.70 -15.69 -2.09
C GLY A 173 -30.12 -17.09 -1.85
N LEU A 174 -28.86 -17.36 -2.23
CA LEU A 174 -28.25 -18.67 -1.98
C LEU A 174 -27.88 -18.85 -0.51
N GLN A 175 -28.09 -20.05 0.03
CA GLN A 175 -27.71 -20.40 1.39
C GLN A 175 -26.37 -21.16 1.38
N ILE A 176 -25.28 -20.45 1.69
CA ILE A 176 -23.91 -21.01 1.67
C ILE A 176 -23.40 -21.29 3.09
N ILE A 177 -23.66 -20.38 4.05
CA ILE A 177 -23.20 -20.48 5.46
C ILE A 177 -24.35 -21.02 6.32
N TYR A 178 -24.07 -22.03 7.16
CA TYR A 178 -25.08 -22.79 7.89
C TYR A 178 -25.01 -22.68 9.41
N ASN A 179 -23.86 -22.32 9.98
CA ASN A 179 -23.71 -22.28 11.44
C ASN A 179 -22.79 -21.14 11.92
N THR A 180 -22.79 -20.90 13.23
CA THR A 180 -22.02 -19.82 13.86
C THR A 180 -20.51 -20.06 13.87
N ASP A 181 -20.07 -21.32 13.75
CA ASP A 181 -18.64 -21.64 13.66
C ASP A 181 -18.08 -21.17 12.30
N GLU A 182 -18.83 -21.41 11.22
CA GLU A 182 -18.55 -20.90 9.87
C GLU A 182 -18.57 -19.35 9.84
N VAL A 183 -19.54 -18.70 10.49
CA VAL A 183 -19.58 -17.22 10.62
C VAL A 183 -18.30 -16.70 11.28
N SER A 184 -17.91 -17.30 12.41
CA SER A 184 -16.72 -16.89 13.15
C SER A 184 -15.45 -17.10 12.32
N PHE A 185 -15.40 -18.16 11.53
CA PHE A 185 -14.30 -18.43 10.60
C PHE A 185 -14.20 -17.35 9.51
N ILE A 186 -15.31 -17.01 8.84
CA ILE A 186 -15.35 -15.94 7.83
C ILE A 186 -14.90 -14.60 8.42
N GLN A 187 -15.34 -14.26 9.64
CA GLN A 187 -14.90 -13.04 10.33
C GLN A 187 -13.38 -13.03 10.59
N ASN A 188 -12.77 -14.18 10.86
CA ASN A 188 -11.31 -14.28 11.01
C ASN A 188 -10.58 -14.17 9.65
N LEU A 189 -11.15 -14.68 8.55
CA LEU A 189 -10.63 -14.43 7.20
C LEU A 189 -10.62 -12.93 6.86
N VAL A 190 -11.65 -12.20 7.25
CA VAL A 190 -11.69 -10.73 7.10
C VAL A 190 -10.51 -10.06 7.80
N PHE A 191 -10.14 -10.49 9.01
CA PHE A 191 -8.96 -9.94 9.71
C PHE A 191 -7.64 -10.19 8.98
N CYS A 192 -7.55 -11.24 8.16
CA CYS A 192 -6.40 -11.49 7.28
C CYS A 192 -6.36 -10.48 6.12
N VAL A 193 -7.51 -10.25 5.47
CA VAL A 193 -7.64 -9.39 4.28
C VAL A 193 -7.57 -7.89 4.63
N GLU A 194 -7.98 -7.47 5.83
CA GLU A 194 -7.92 -6.06 6.29
C GLU A 194 -6.54 -5.41 6.10
N ARG A 195 -5.46 -6.20 6.15
CA ARG A 195 -4.07 -5.70 6.07
C ARG A 195 -3.46 -5.79 4.66
N ALA A 196 -4.24 -6.10 3.62
CA ALA A 196 -3.74 -6.27 2.25
C ALA A 196 -2.87 -5.09 1.76
N TYR A 197 -3.19 -3.85 2.14
CA TYR A 197 -2.43 -2.63 1.86
C TYR A 197 -0.94 -2.67 2.26
N ARG A 198 -0.53 -3.66 3.08
CA ARG A 198 0.84 -3.83 3.54
C ARG A 198 1.32 -5.27 3.53
N VAL A 199 0.62 -6.18 2.84
CA VAL A 199 0.99 -7.60 2.76
C VAL A 199 1.37 -7.90 1.32
N PRO A 200 2.67 -7.94 1.00
CA PRO A 200 3.15 -8.44 -0.30
C PRO A 200 2.73 -9.89 -0.51
N ASP A 201 2.29 -10.23 -1.72
CA ASP A 201 1.84 -11.57 -2.09
C ASP A 201 2.45 -12.01 -3.43
N PHE A 202 2.06 -13.17 -3.94
CA PHE A 202 2.54 -13.68 -5.23
C PHE A 202 1.69 -13.23 -6.43
N GLY A 203 0.68 -12.39 -6.19
CA GLY A 203 -0.28 -11.91 -7.17
C GLY A 203 -1.11 -13.01 -7.83
N MET A 204 -1.93 -12.59 -8.79
CA MET A 204 -2.85 -13.46 -9.53
C MET A 204 -2.13 -14.60 -10.27
N TRP A 205 -0.88 -14.34 -10.68
CA TRP A 205 -0.05 -15.23 -11.49
C TRP A 205 0.89 -16.14 -10.70
N GLU A 206 0.86 -16.10 -9.36
CA GLU A 206 1.63 -17.00 -8.48
C GLU A 206 3.15 -16.88 -8.66
N ARG A 207 3.62 -15.71 -9.09
CA ARG A 207 5.03 -15.43 -9.42
C ARG A 207 5.66 -14.36 -8.54
N GLY A 208 4.85 -13.50 -7.91
CA GLY A 208 5.32 -12.36 -7.13
C GLY A 208 5.98 -11.34 -8.04
N SER A 209 7.29 -11.17 -7.93
CA SER A 209 8.03 -10.29 -8.82
C SER A 209 8.04 -10.78 -10.28
N LYS A 210 8.23 -9.84 -11.21
CA LYS A 210 8.33 -10.09 -12.65
C LYS A 210 9.48 -11.05 -13.00
N TYR A 211 10.52 -11.07 -12.15
CA TYR A 211 11.67 -11.97 -12.28
C TYR A 211 11.36 -13.40 -11.87
N ASN A 212 10.20 -13.67 -11.26
CA ASN A 212 9.77 -15.00 -10.82
C ASN A 212 10.88 -15.72 -10.04
N ASN A 213 11.43 -15.06 -9.02
CA ASN A 213 12.56 -15.55 -8.21
C ASN A 213 12.14 -15.93 -6.78
N GLY A 214 10.84 -16.04 -6.52
CA GLY A 214 10.29 -16.37 -5.20
C GLY A 214 10.03 -15.16 -4.29
N SER A 215 10.31 -13.93 -4.74
CA SER A 215 10.01 -12.72 -3.96
C SER A 215 8.56 -12.25 -4.16
N THR A 216 7.86 -11.94 -3.07
CA THR A 216 6.53 -11.31 -3.08
C THR A 216 6.61 -9.80 -3.31
N GLU A 217 5.59 -9.20 -3.93
CA GLU A 217 5.45 -7.75 -4.07
C GLU A 217 4.05 -7.28 -3.68
N LEU A 218 3.86 -5.97 -3.45
CA LEU A 218 2.53 -5.41 -3.21
C LEU A 218 1.82 -5.22 -4.56
N HIS A 219 0.80 -6.04 -4.82
CA HIS A 219 0.06 -6.09 -6.07
C HIS A 219 -1.22 -5.22 -6.00
N SER A 220 -1.36 -4.28 -6.93
CA SER A 220 -2.56 -3.42 -7.07
C SER A 220 -3.82 -4.27 -7.25
N SER A 221 -3.75 -5.32 -8.06
CA SER A 221 -4.85 -6.27 -8.25
C SER A 221 -5.31 -6.90 -6.94
N SER A 222 -4.39 -7.43 -6.12
CA SER A 222 -4.69 -8.00 -4.81
C SER A 222 -5.26 -7.00 -3.81
N VAL A 223 -4.68 -5.79 -3.71
CA VAL A 223 -5.18 -4.73 -2.82
C VAL A 223 -6.57 -4.26 -3.26
N GLY A 224 -6.83 -4.20 -4.58
CA GLY A 224 -8.12 -3.79 -5.12
C GLY A 224 -9.22 -4.81 -4.87
N LEU A 225 -8.95 -6.11 -5.08
CA LEU A 225 -9.90 -7.16 -4.70
C LEU A 225 -10.15 -7.20 -3.19
N ALA A 226 -9.12 -7.01 -2.35
CA ALA A 226 -9.28 -6.91 -0.91
C ALA A 226 -10.17 -5.72 -0.51
N LYS A 227 -9.92 -4.53 -1.08
CA LYS A 227 -10.77 -3.34 -0.88
C LYS A 227 -12.22 -3.62 -1.26
N ALA A 228 -12.44 -4.28 -2.41
CA ALA A 228 -13.77 -4.65 -2.89
C ALA A 228 -14.50 -5.61 -1.96
N ALA A 229 -13.82 -6.66 -1.50
CA ALA A 229 -14.37 -7.65 -0.59
C ALA A 229 -14.72 -7.06 0.78
N LEU A 230 -13.84 -6.23 1.34
CA LEU A 230 -14.06 -5.53 2.62
C LEU A 230 -15.24 -4.56 2.53
N GLU A 231 -15.40 -3.87 1.41
CA GLU A 231 -16.54 -2.99 1.16
C GLU A 231 -17.86 -3.79 1.06
N ALA A 232 -17.84 -4.93 0.36
CA ALA A 232 -19.01 -5.78 0.16
C ALA A 232 -19.48 -6.47 1.46
N ILE A 233 -18.56 -7.02 2.25
CA ILE A 233 -18.90 -7.86 3.41
C ILE A 233 -19.20 -7.05 4.68
N ASN A 234 -18.83 -5.77 4.73
CA ASN A 234 -19.00 -4.94 5.92
C ASN A 234 -20.49 -4.74 6.27
N GLY A 235 -20.89 -5.22 7.45
CA GLY A 235 -22.28 -5.18 7.90
C GLY A 235 -23.19 -6.16 7.14
N PHE A 236 -22.61 -7.09 6.36
CA PHE A 236 -23.36 -8.12 5.66
C PHE A 236 -23.75 -9.26 6.62
N ASN A 237 -24.96 -9.79 6.45
CA ASN A 237 -25.43 -10.93 7.23
C ASN A 237 -25.22 -12.23 6.46
N LEU A 238 -24.37 -13.13 6.97
CA LEU A 238 -24.01 -14.36 6.27
C LEU A 238 -25.13 -15.40 6.17
N PHE A 239 -26.21 -15.25 6.95
CA PHE A 239 -27.44 -16.05 6.79
C PHE A 239 -28.48 -15.37 5.89
N GLY A 240 -28.09 -14.30 5.18
CA GLY A 240 -28.98 -13.51 4.34
C GLY A 240 -30.14 -12.91 5.14
N ASN A 241 -31.34 -12.97 4.58
CA ASN A 241 -32.57 -12.42 5.19
C ASN A 241 -33.01 -13.13 6.48
N GLN A 242 -32.47 -14.32 6.76
CA GLN A 242 -32.82 -15.14 7.93
C GLN A 242 -31.88 -14.92 9.12
N GLY A 243 -30.86 -14.06 8.97
CA GLY A 243 -29.83 -13.89 9.98
C GLY A 243 -30.18 -12.97 11.14
N CYS A 244 -29.33 -13.03 12.18
CA CYS A 244 -29.45 -12.25 13.42
C CYS A 244 -28.22 -11.34 13.61
N SER A 245 -28.16 -10.54 14.68
CA SER A 245 -27.07 -9.58 14.89
C SER A 245 -25.68 -10.22 15.08
N TRP A 246 -25.60 -11.46 15.52
CA TRP A 246 -24.33 -12.20 15.68
C TRP A 246 -23.82 -12.85 14.38
N SER A 247 -24.63 -12.92 13.32
CA SER A 247 -24.22 -13.43 12.00
C SER A 247 -23.78 -12.31 11.04
N VAL A 248 -23.63 -11.10 11.56
CA VAL A 248 -23.17 -9.91 10.85
C VAL A 248 -21.65 -9.81 10.92
N ILE A 249 -21.03 -9.54 9.77
CA ILE A 249 -19.58 -9.34 9.68
C ILE A 249 -19.21 -7.87 9.91
N PHE A 250 -18.12 -7.65 10.64
CA PHE A 250 -17.55 -6.36 10.97
C PHE A 250 -16.23 -6.17 10.25
N VAL A 251 -16.03 -4.98 9.68
CA VAL A 251 -14.78 -4.58 9.02
C VAL A 251 -14.25 -3.32 9.68
N ASP A 252 -12.94 -3.28 9.92
CA ASP A 252 -12.25 -2.06 10.30
C ASP A 252 -12.25 -1.05 9.13
N LEU A 253 -13.02 0.02 9.29
CA LEU A 253 -13.17 1.06 8.27
C LEU A 253 -11.89 1.85 8.02
N ASP A 254 -11.03 2.00 9.02
CA ASP A 254 -9.73 2.63 8.86
C ASP A 254 -8.81 1.74 8.02
N ALA A 255 -8.84 0.41 8.23
CA ALA A 255 -8.11 -0.54 7.41
C ALA A 255 -8.60 -0.55 5.96
N HIS A 256 -9.92 -0.57 5.73
CA HIS A 256 -10.49 -0.43 4.39
C HIS A 256 -10.06 0.88 3.69
N ASN A 257 -10.05 2.01 4.41
CA ASN A 257 -9.58 3.28 3.85
C ASN A 257 -8.09 3.28 3.50
N ARG A 258 -7.23 2.57 4.27
CA ARG A 258 -5.82 2.39 3.91
C ARG A 258 -5.66 1.55 2.64
N ASN A 259 -6.45 0.50 2.45
CA ASN A 259 -6.46 -0.29 1.21
C ASN A 259 -6.86 0.58 0.01
N ARG A 260 -7.89 1.42 0.18
CA ARG A 260 -8.32 2.40 -0.84
C ARG A 260 -7.21 3.40 -1.22
N GLN A 261 -6.62 4.07 -0.24
CA GLN A 261 -5.53 5.03 -0.48
C GLN A 261 -4.34 4.35 -1.16
N THR A 262 -4.04 3.13 -0.73
CA THR A 262 -2.94 2.34 -1.30
C THR A 262 -3.20 1.98 -2.75
N LEU A 263 -4.39 1.50 -3.09
CA LEU A 263 -4.77 1.23 -4.46
C LEU A 263 -4.64 2.49 -5.35
N SER A 264 -5.17 3.62 -4.89
CA SER A 264 -5.09 4.89 -5.62
C SER A 264 -3.66 5.36 -5.87
N SER A 265 -2.75 5.08 -4.94
CA SER A 265 -1.33 5.45 -5.06
C SER A 265 -0.53 4.47 -5.94
N LEU A 266 -0.91 3.20 -6.00
CA LEU A 266 -0.22 2.21 -6.81
C LEU A 266 -0.62 2.29 -8.29
N LEU A 267 -1.90 2.52 -8.60
CA LEU A 267 -2.40 2.62 -9.97
C LEU A 267 -1.79 3.82 -10.71
N PRO A 268 -1.57 3.74 -12.04
CA PRO A 268 -1.97 2.67 -12.97
C PRO A 268 -0.96 1.51 -13.08
N ARG A 269 -0.04 1.36 -12.11
CA ARG A 269 0.96 0.30 -12.08
C ARG A 269 0.45 -0.91 -11.28
N GLU A 270 0.92 -2.11 -11.59
CA GLU A 270 0.56 -3.32 -10.86
C GLU A 270 1.41 -3.54 -9.61
N SER A 271 2.74 -3.46 -9.74
CA SER A 271 3.66 -3.60 -8.60
C SER A 271 5.02 -2.98 -8.91
N ARG A 272 6.01 -3.13 -8.02
CA ARG A 272 7.34 -2.52 -8.19
C ARG A 272 8.03 -2.95 -9.48
N SER A 273 7.98 -4.24 -9.79
CA SER A 273 8.56 -4.82 -11.01
C SER A 273 7.60 -4.82 -12.21
N HIS A 274 6.29 -4.84 -11.98
CA HIS A 274 5.27 -4.85 -13.04
C HIS A 274 4.76 -3.44 -13.34
N ASN A 275 5.28 -2.83 -14.42
CA ASN A 275 4.83 -1.51 -14.86
C ASN A 275 3.32 -1.48 -15.18
N THR A 276 2.77 -2.56 -15.73
CA THR A 276 1.34 -2.76 -16.00
C THR A 276 1.07 -4.27 -16.09
N ASP A 277 -0.16 -4.69 -15.85
CA ASP A 277 -0.56 -6.10 -15.85
C ASP A 277 -2.04 -6.25 -16.23
N ALA A 278 -2.40 -7.34 -16.93
CA ALA A 278 -3.78 -7.66 -17.27
C ALA A 278 -4.62 -8.08 -16.04
N ALA A 279 -3.99 -8.46 -14.93
CA ALA A 279 -4.62 -8.67 -13.61
C ALA A 279 -5.32 -7.43 -13.06
N LEU A 280 -4.99 -6.23 -13.58
CA LEU A 280 -5.69 -5.00 -13.26
C LEU A 280 -7.14 -5.00 -13.77
N LEU A 281 -7.47 -5.74 -14.84
CA LEU A 281 -8.82 -5.77 -15.42
C LEU A 281 -9.89 -6.28 -14.44
N PRO A 282 -9.75 -7.47 -13.81
CA PRO A 282 -10.72 -7.92 -12.81
C PRO A 282 -10.74 -7.07 -11.53
N CYS A 283 -9.71 -6.24 -11.31
CA CYS A 283 -9.64 -5.29 -10.20
C CYS A 283 -10.44 -4.01 -10.49
N ILE A 284 -10.24 -3.39 -11.66
CA ILE A 284 -10.90 -2.12 -12.03
C ILE A 284 -12.31 -2.30 -12.59
N SER A 285 -12.61 -3.49 -13.14
CA SER A 285 -13.89 -3.88 -13.73
C SER A 285 -14.46 -5.12 -13.03
N TYR A 286 -15.34 -5.88 -13.68
CA TYR A 286 -15.95 -7.09 -13.12
C TYR A 286 -14.89 -8.13 -12.71
N PRO A 287 -14.99 -8.72 -11.50
CA PRO A 287 -16.06 -8.55 -10.51
C PRO A 287 -15.78 -7.44 -9.47
N ALA A 288 -14.56 -6.91 -9.42
CA ALA A 288 -14.13 -6.17 -8.25
C ALA A 288 -14.41 -4.67 -8.29
N PHE A 289 -14.62 -3.98 -9.42
CA PHE A 289 -14.99 -2.53 -9.46
C PHE A 289 -14.33 -1.68 -8.36
N ALA A 290 -13.02 -1.85 -8.16
CA ALA A 290 -12.36 -1.38 -6.94
C ALA A 290 -12.03 0.12 -6.97
N VAL A 291 -12.04 0.73 -8.16
CA VAL A 291 -11.65 2.12 -8.39
C VAL A 291 -12.89 3.00 -8.47
N ASP A 292 -12.96 4.02 -7.61
CA ASP A 292 -14.10 4.95 -7.61
C ASP A 292 -13.89 6.17 -8.53
N ASP A 293 -12.65 6.46 -8.91
CA ASP A 293 -12.28 7.61 -9.75
C ASP A 293 -12.20 7.20 -11.22
N ASP A 294 -13.12 7.73 -12.04
CA ASP A 294 -13.20 7.45 -13.47
C ASP A 294 -11.94 7.88 -14.25
N ALA A 295 -11.23 8.93 -13.80
CA ALA A 295 -9.99 9.35 -14.45
C ALA A 295 -8.88 8.32 -14.22
N LEU A 296 -8.72 7.86 -12.98
CA LEU A 296 -7.76 6.83 -12.62
C LEU A 296 -8.10 5.48 -13.28
N TYR A 297 -9.40 5.13 -13.33
CA TYR A 297 -9.89 3.98 -14.09
C TYR A 297 -9.45 4.06 -15.56
N SER A 298 -9.76 5.18 -16.23
CA SER A 298 -9.52 5.36 -17.66
C SER A 298 -8.02 5.35 -17.98
N GLN A 299 -7.21 5.99 -17.13
CA GLN A 299 -5.75 5.97 -17.25
C GLN A 299 -5.18 4.55 -17.10
N THR A 300 -5.72 3.77 -16.17
CA THR A 300 -5.30 2.37 -15.95
C THR A 300 -5.67 1.50 -17.13
N LEU A 301 -6.92 1.58 -17.60
CA LEU A 301 -7.40 0.81 -18.74
C LEU A 301 -6.64 1.14 -20.02
N ASP A 302 -6.42 2.43 -20.32
CA ASP A 302 -5.61 2.86 -21.48
C ASP A 302 -4.20 2.25 -21.42
N LYS A 303 -3.56 2.29 -20.25
CA LYS A 303 -2.20 1.73 -20.09
C LYS A 303 -2.17 0.23 -20.33
N VAL A 304 -3.16 -0.52 -19.83
CA VAL A 304 -3.30 -1.95 -20.07
C VAL A 304 -3.51 -2.22 -21.55
N VAL A 305 -4.47 -1.56 -22.20
CA VAL A 305 -4.78 -1.74 -23.63
C VAL A 305 -3.57 -1.41 -24.51
N ARG A 306 -2.96 -0.24 -24.33
CA ARG A 306 -1.85 0.24 -25.15
C ARG A 306 -0.59 -0.62 -25.05
N LYS A 307 -0.34 -1.25 -23.89
CA LYS A 307 0.89 -2.02 -23.65
C LYS A 307 0.71 -3.53 -23.81
N LEU A 308 -0.48 -4.06 -23.55
CA LEU A 308 -0.69 -5.52 -23.46
C LEU A 308 -1.63 -6.08 -24.53
N LYS A 309 -2.48 -5.28 -25.19
CA LYS A 309 -3.37 -5.76 -26.25
C LYS A 309 -2.55 -6.27 -27.44
N GLY A 310 -2.76 -7.53 -27.79
CA GLY A 310 -2.23 -8.20 -28.97
C GLY A 310 -3.34 -8.54 -29.96
N LYS A 311 -3.03 -9.41 -30.93
CA LYS A 311 -3.96 -9.81 -32.00
C LYS A 311 -4.90 -10.95 -31.58
N TYR A 312 -4.44 -11.81 -30.68
CA TYR A 312 -5.12 -13.02 -30.21
C TYR A 312 -5.57 -12.90 -28.73
N GLY A 313 -5.32 -11.77 -28.08
CA GLY A 313 -5.65 -11.56 -26.68
C GLY A 313 -4.77 -10.49 -26.06
N PHE A 314 -4.71 -10.44 -24.73
CA PHE A 314 -3.76 -9.58 -24.02
C PHE A 314 -2.60 -10.42 -23.48
N LYS A 315 -1.39 -9.86 -23.48
CA LYS A 315 -0.27 -10.38 -22.68
C LYS A 315 -0.62 -10.23 -21.19
N ARG A 316 -0.16 -11.15 -20.32
CA ARG A 316 -0.34 -10.98 -18.86
C ARG A 316 0.42 -9.75 -18.39
N PHE A 317 1.71 -9.69 -18.70
CA PHE A 317 2.57 -8.52 -18.52
C PHE A 317 3.75 -8.58 -19.53
N LEU A 318 4.54 -7.51 -19.61
CA LEU A 318 5.67 -7.42 -20.55
C LEU A 318 6.83 -8.34 -20.14
N ARG A 319 7.47 -9.00 -21.12
CA ARG A 319 8.54 -10.01 -20.92
C ARG A 319 8.12 -11.18 -20.03
N ASP A 320 6.85 -11.57 -20.14
CA ASP A 320 6.35 -12.78 -19.50
C ASP A 320 6.70 -14.02 -20.31
N GLY A 321 7.54 -14.87 -19.73
CA GLY A 321 7.96 -16.14 -20.33
C GLY A 321 6.96 -17.29 -20.23
N TYR A 322 5.87 -17.18 -19.46
CA TYR A 322 4.98 -18.32 -19.24
C TYR A 322 4.46 -18.95 -20.54
N ARG A 323 4.79 -20.22 -20.72
CA ARG A 323 4.44 -21.08 -21.86
C ARG A 323 4.99 -20.60 -23.20
N THR A 324 5.92 -19.66 -23.20
CA THR A 324 6.69 -19.30 -24.40
C THR A 324 7.65 -20.43 -24.76
N ALA A 325 8.06 -20.51 -26.02
CA ALA A 325 8.95 -21.57 -26.48
C ALA A 325 10.36 -21.51 -25.85
N ASN A 326 10.75 -20.35 -25.31
CA ASN A 326 12.05 -20.16 -24.66
C ASN A 326 12.02 -20.41 -23.15
N GLU A 327 10.85 -20.65 -22.54
CA GLU A 327 10.75 -20.94 -21.10
C GLU A 327 11.16 -22.39 -20.81
N ASP A 328 12.02 -22.56 -19.81
CA ASP A 328 12.42 -23.86 -19.31
C ASP A 328 11.30 -24.49 -18.47
N GLU A 329 10.55 -25.43 -19.07
CA GLU A 329 9.41 -26.09 -18.41
C GLU A 329 9.80 -26.91 -17.16
N ASN A 330 11.08 -27.25 -16.98
CA ASN A 330 11.55 -28.06 -15.85
C ASN A 330 11.92 -27.22 -14.62
N ARG A 331 11.85 -25.89 -14.73
CA ARG A 331 12.32 -24.99 -13.68
C ARG A 331 11.28 -23.92 -13.38
N ARG A 332 11.01 -23.72 -12.08
CA ARG A 332 10.04 -22.72 -11.64
C ARG A 332 10.54 -21.29 -11.78
N HIS A 333 11.78 -21.02 -11.37
CA HIS A 333 12.30 -19.65 -11.24
C HIS A 333 13.22 -19.29 -12.37
N TYR A 334 13.14 -18.05 -12.88
CA TYR A 334 13.98 -17.58 -13.98
C TYR A 334 15.45 -17.39 -13.56
N LYS A 335 16.38 -17.52 -14.52
CA LYS A 335 17.78 -17.15 -14.38
C LYS A 335 17.93 -15.64 -14.65
N PRO A 336 18.99 -15.01 -14.14
CA PRO A 336 19.39 -13.69 -14.61
C PRO A 336 19.48 -13.65 -16.15
N ALA A 337 19.06 -12.53 -16.72
CA ALA A 337 18.91 -12.16 -18.13
C ALA A 337 17.91 -12.98 -18.96
N GLU A 338 17.30 -14.03 -18.41
CA GLU A 338 16.40 -14.93 -19.14
C GLU A 338 15.16 -14.19 -19.68
N MET A 339 14.66 -13.18 -18.96
CA MET A 339 13.47 -12.43 -19.34
C MET A 339 13.59 -11.70 -20.68
N LYS A 340 14.80 -11.31 -21.09
CA LYS A 340 15.02 -10.70 -22.41
C LYS A 340 14.69 -11.68 -23.54
N LEU A 341 14.84 -12.98 -23.31
CA LEU A 341 14.50 -14.01 -24.30
C LEU A 341 12.99 -14.08 -24.58
N PHE A 342 12.16 -13.54 -23.68
CA PHE A 342 10.71 -13.51 -23.82
C PHE A 342 10.19 -12.22 -24.46
N ASP A 343 11.04 -11.21 -24.63
CA ASP A 343 10.65 -9.92 -25.19
C ASP A 343 10.13 -10.10 -26.63
N GLY A 344 8.90 -9.63 -26.88
CA GLY A 344 8.24 -9.72 -28.18
C GLY A 344 7.55 -11.05 -28.48
N ILE A 345 7.83 -12.13 -27.74
CA ILE A 345 7.27 -13.47 -27.98
C ILE A 345 6.24 -13.91 -26.92
N GLU A 346 5.86 -13.00 -26.01
CA GLU A 346 4.96 -13.32 -24.92
C GLU A 346 3.63 -13.90 -25.43
N CYS A 347 3.07 -14.83 -24.65
CA CYS A 347 1.79 -15.45 -24.93
C CYS A 347 0.64 -14.42 -24.81
N GLU A 348 -0.34 -14.54 -25.69
CA GLU A 348 -1.54 -13.69 -25.70
C GLU A 348 -2.75 -14.50 -25.23
N PHE A 349 -3.52 -13.95 -24.28
CA PHE A 349 -4.60 -14.66 -23.58
C PHE A 349 -5.97 -14.12 -24.01
N PRO A 350 -6.81 -14.93 -24.70
CA PRO A 350 -8.14 -14.52 -25.18
C PRO A 350 -9.11 -14.13 -24.07
N ILE A 351 -8.93 -14.65 -22.85
CA ILE A 351 -9.79 -14.37 -21.68
C ILE A 351 -9.95 -12.87 -21.41
N PHE A 352 -8.96 -12.05 -21.77
CA PHE A 352 -9.02 -10.61 -21.56
C PHE A 352 -9.87 -9.88 -22.59
N PHE A 353 -10.08 -10.43 -23.79
CA PHE A 353 -11.15 -9.93 -24.67
C PHE A 353 -12.51 -10.15 -24.03
N ILE A 354 -12.71 -11.27 -23.33
CA ILE A 354 -13.95 -11.56 -22.59
C ILE A 354 -14.15 -10.57 -21.44
N PHE A 355 -13.11 -10.25 -20.67
CA PHE A 355 -13.19 -9.18 -19.65
C PHE A 355 -13.57 -7.83 -20.27
N MET A 356 -13.02 -7.47 -21.44
CA MET A 356 -13.38 -6.23 -22.13
C MET A 356 -14.82 -6.23 -22.66
N MET A 357 -15.36 -7.39 -23.06
CA MET A 357 -16.78 -7.53 -23.40
C MET A 357 -17.66 -7.28 -22.18
N ILE A 358 -17.34 -7.92 -21.04
CA ILE A 358 -18.08 -7.74 -19.79
C ILE A 358 -18.02 -6.26 -19.36
N ASP A 359 -16.83 -5.65 -19.35
CA ASP A 359 -16.65 -4.23 -19.06
C ASP A 359 -17.52 -3.33 -19.95
N GLY A 360 -17.57 -3.64 -21.24
CA GLY A 360 -18.40 -2.93 -22.22
C GLY A 360 -19.89 -3.00 -21.87
N VAL A 361 -20.38 -4.16 -21.44
CA VAL A 361 -21.78 -4.33 -21.00
C VAL A 361 -22.05 -3.50 -19.74
N PHE A 362 -21.20 -3.60 -18.72
CA PHE A 362 -21.36 -2.86 -17.46
C PHE A 362 -21.33 -1.33 -17.65
N ARG A 363 -20.55 -0.84 -18.62
CA ARG A 363 -20.47 0.59 -18.98
C ARG A 363 -21.47 1.04 -20.04
N GLY A 364 -22.31 0.14 -20.56
CA GLY A 364 -23.26 0.45 -21.65
C GLY A 364 -22.58 0.82 -22.98
N ASN A 365 -21.34 0.37 -23.21
CA ASN A 365 -20.56 0.63 -24.41
C ASN A 365 -20.67 -0.53 -25.42
N ASN A 366 -21.76 -0.53 -26.20
CA ASN A 366 -22.02 -1.55 -27.22
C ASN A 366 -20.95 -1.59 -28.33
N ALA A 367 -20.26 -0.48 -28.60
CA ALA A 367 -19.18 -0.44 -29.59
C ALA A 367 -17.97 -1.26 -29.13
N GLN A 368 -17.59 -1.15 -27.84
CA GLN A 368 -16.55 -1.97 -27.23
C GLN A 368 -16.92 -3.45 -27.22
N VAL A 369 -18.16 -3.78 -26.84
CA VAL A 369 -18.64 -5.18 -26.85
C VAL A 369 -18.49 -5.78 -28.24
N LYS A 370 -18.94 -5.08 -29.28
CA LYS A 370 -18.83 -5.52 -30.67
C LYS A 370 -17.38 -5.67 -31.13
N GLU A 371 -16.52 -4.70 -30.83
CA GLU A 371 -15.09 -4.75 -31.18
C GLU A 371 -14.44 -6.02 -30.64
N TYR A 372 -14.60 -6.30 -29.35
CA TYR A 372 -13.95 -7.45 -28.73
C TYR A 372 -14.61 -8.78 -29.10
N GLN A 373 -15.91 -8.78 -29.41
CA GLN A 373 -16.58 -9.96 -29.98
C GLN A 373 -16.06 -10.30 -31.39
N ASP A 374 -15.85 -9.28 -32.24
CA ASP A 374 -15.30 -9.45 -33.58
C ASP A 374 -13.83 -9.93 -33.53
N LEU A 375 -13.06 -9.50 -32.53
CA LEU A 375 -11.70 -9.97 -32.26
C LEU A 375 -11.65 -11.41 -31.70
N LEU A 376 -12.62 -11.79 -30.86
CA LEU A 376 -12.67 -13.11 -30.21
C LEU A 376 -13.18 -14.21 -31.15
N THR A 377 -14.17 -13.93 -31.98
CA THR A 377 -14.81 -14.91 -32.88
C THR A 377 -13.84 -15.73 -33.75
N PRO A 378 -12.79 -15.16 -34.39
CA PRO A 378 -11.87 -15.93 -35.22
C PRO A 378 -10.84 -16.79 -34.44
N ILE A 379 -10.76 -16.62 -33.13
CA ILE A 379 -9.73 -17.27 -32.26
C ILE A 379 -10.35 -18.24 -31.24
N ILE A 380 -11.63 -18.56 -31.38
CA ILE A 380 -12.30 -19.58 -30.56
C ILE A 380 -12.49 -20.86 -31.38
N PHE A 381 -12.45 -22.01 -30.71
CA PHE A 381 -12.67 -23.31 -31.35
C PHE A 381 -14.09 -23.81 -31.12
N GLN A 382 -14.44 -24.87 -31.84
CA GLN A 382 -15.67 -25.62 -31.62
C GLN A 382 -15.32 -27.04 -31.18
N SER A 383 -15.95 -27.53 -30.11
CA SER A 383 -15.82 -28.91 -29.64
C SER A 383 -16.52 -29.88 -30.60
N PHE A 384 -16.27 -31.19 -30.44
CA PHE A 384 -16.99 -32.24 -31.18
C PHE A 384 -18.51 -32.18 -30.98
N GLU A 385 -18.95 -31.75 -29.80
CA GLU A 385 -20.36 -31.57 -29.45
C GLU A 385 -20.95 -30.24 -29.93
N GLY A 386 -20.15 -29.41 -30.61
CA GLY A 386 -20.59 -28.15 -31.21
C GLY A 386 -20.50 -26.93 -30.31
N HIS A 387 -19.96 -27.05 -29.09
CA HIS A 387 -19.82 -25.94 -28.13
C HIS A 387 -18.57 -25.10 -28.39
N ALA A 388 -18.61 -23.81 -28.03
CA ALA A 388 -17.44 -22.94 -28.11
C ALA A 388 -16.36 -23.37 -27.12
N VAL A 389 -15.10 -23.31 -27.55
CA VAL A 389 -13.94 -23.60 -26.70
C VAL A 389 -12.96 -22.44 -26.72
N ILE A 390 -12.75 -21.86 -25.54
CA ILE A 390 -11.80 -20.79 -25.31
C ILE A 390 -10.41 -21.37 -25.01
N PRO A 391 -9.39 -21.05 -25.82
CA PRO A 391 -8.00 -21.43 -25.53
C PRO A 391 -7.44 -20.67 -24.34
N GLU A 392 -6.55 -21.29 -23.56
CA GLU A 392 -5.87 -20.60 -22.46
C GLU A 392 -5.00 -19.44 -23.00
N TYR A 393 -4.18 -19.71 -24.02
CA TYR A 393 -3.28 -18.73 -24.61
C TYR A 393 -2.93 -19.06 -26.07
N TYR A 394 -2.33 -18.09 -26.75
CA TYR A 394 -1.71 -18.18 -28.07
C TYR A 394 -0.21 -17.91 -27.97
N ARG A 395 0.63 -18.86 -28.44
CA ARG A 395 2.09 -18.78 -28.37
C ARG A 395 2.77 -18.77 -29.73
N VAL A 396 3.99 -18.25 -29.78
CA VAL A 396 4.89 -18.37 -30.94
C VAL A 396 5.57 -19.75 -30.89
N PRO A 397 5.49 -20.58 -31.94
CA PRO A 397 6.20 -21.86 -31.99
C PRO A 397 7.72 -21.65 -32.02
N ALA A 398 8.47 -22.62 -31.50
CA ALA A 398 9.94 -22.55 -31.38
C ALA A 398 10.64 -22.18 -32.70
N ASP A 399 10.21 -22.80 -33.82
CA ASP A 399 10.79 -22.58 -35.15
C ASP A 399 10.66 -21.12 -35.66
N PHE A 400 9.73 -20.35 -35.10
CA PHE A 400 9.44 -18.97 -35.52
C PHE A 400 9.90 -17.90 -34.53
N VAL A 401 10.45 -18.29 -33.37
CA VAL A 401 10.87 -17.37 -32.31
C VAL A 401 11.88 -16.33 -32.81
N GLU A 402 12.94 -16.77 -33.50
CA GLU A 402 13.99 -15.86 -33.98
C GLU A 402 13.45 -14.82 -34.97
N ALA A 403 12.50 -15.23 -35.82
CA ALA A 403 11.88 -14.33 -36.79
C ALA A 403 10.95 -13.31 -36.10
N GLU A 404 10.19 -13.74 -35.09
CA GLU A 404 9.36 -12.85 -34.28
C GLU A 404 10.21 -11.83 -33.50
N GLN A 405 11.32 -12.26 -32.90
CA GLN A 405 12.23 -11.37 -32.16
C GLN A 405 12.90 -10.33 -33.06
N LYS A 406 13.26 -10.69 -34.31
CA LYS A 406 13.83 -9.73 -35.28
C LYS A 406 12.81 -8.69 -35.74
N LYS A 407 11.54 -9.07 -35.86
CA LYS A 407 10.44 -8.19 -36.27
C LYS A 407 9.17 -8.57 -35.50
N HIS A 408 8.91 -7.84 -34.41
CA HIS A 408 7.77 -8.09 -33.53
C HIS A 408 6.44 -8.07 -34.30
N GLY A 409 5.58 -9.06 -34.04
CA GLY A 409 4.28 -9.21 -34.69
C GLY A 409 4.34 -9.77 -36.12
N SER A 410 5.49 -10.31 -36.56
CA SER A 410 5.63 -10.87 -37.91
C SER A 410 5.10 -12.30 -38.03
N GLN A 411 5.07 -13.07 -36.94
CA GLN A 411 4.73 -14.49 -36.94
C GLN A 411 3.29 -14.73 -36.48
N LYS A 412 2.69 -15.80 -37.01
CA LYS A 412 1.39 -16.30 -36.55
C LYS A 412 1.58 -17.01 -35.20
N ARG A 413 0.71 -16.72 -34.23
CA ARG A 413 0.65 -17.45 -32.96
C ARG A 413 -0.34 -18.60 -33.08
N PHE A 414 -0.07 -19.67 -32.34
CA PHE A 414 -0.87 -20.89 -32.32
C PHE A 414 -1.49 -21.09 -30.95
N PRO A 415 -2.73 -21.60 -30.89
CA PRO A 415 -3.41 -21.83 -29.62
C PRO A 415 -2.67 -22.88 -28.78
N ALA A 416 -2.87 -22.84 -27.47
CA ALA A 416 -2.65 -24.01 -26.62
C ALA A 416 -3.50 -25.19 -27.12
N ASN A 417 -3.07 -26.42 -26.89
CA ASN A 417 -3.78 -27.63 -27.32
C ASN A 417 -5.18 -27.78 -26.66
N THR A 418 -5.52 -26.92 -25.69
CA THR A 418 -6.82 -26.81 -25.03
C THR A 418 -7.98 -26.88 -26.04
N GLY A 419 -8.80 -27.91 -25.91
CA GLY A 419 -9.96 -28.19 -26.76
C GLY A 419 -9.68 -29.14 -27.90
N GLN A 420 -8.44 -29.19 -28.39
CA GLN A 420 -8.02 -30.10 -29.47
C GLN A 420 -7.62 -31.48 -28.94
N ASP A 421 -7.07 -31.52 -27.72
CA ASP A 421 -6.75 -32.74 -26.96
C ASP A 421 -7.91 -33.21 -26.06
N GLY A 422 -9.07 -32.55 -26.13
CA GLY A 422 -10.22 -32.78 -25.27
C GLY A 422 -10.17 -32.05 -23.92
N MET A 423 -9.09 -31.33 -23.61
CA MET A 423 -8.92 -30.63 -22.33
C MET A 423 -9.42 -29.19 -22.41
N LEU A 424 -10.26 -28.74 -21.48
CA LEU A 424 -10.80 -27.39 -21.41
C LEU A 424 -10.10 -26.51 -20.35
N PHE A 425 -9.95 -25.22 -20.67
CA PHE A 425 -9.52 -24.18 -19.74
C PHE A 425 -10.76 -23.62 -19.01
N LEU A 426 -11.07 -24.18 -17.84
CA LEU A 426 -12.36 -23.95 -17.18
C LEU A 426 -12.60 -22.49 -16.79
N TRP A 427 -11.57 -21.74 -16.37
CA TRP A 427 -11.72 -20.32 -16.03
C TRP A 427 -12.14 -19.49 -17.25
N GLY A 428 -11.46 -19.64 -18.40
CA GLY A 428 -11.83 -18.95 -19.63
C GLY A 428 -13.21 -19.32 -20.13
N GLN A 429 -13.58 -20.61 -20.03
CA GLN A 429 -14.90 -21.10 -20.40
C GLN A 429 -16.01 -20.53 -19.52
N ALA A 430 -15.79 -20.50 -18.21
CA ALA A 430 -16.74 -19.93 -17.26
C ALA A 430 -17.01 -18.44 -17.54
N LEU A 431 -15.96 -17.64 -17.74
CA LEU A 431 -16.10 -16.22 -18.07
C LEU A 431 -16.78 -16.00 -19.43
N PHE A 432 -16.50 -16.86 -20.43
CA PHE A 432 -17.16 -16.77 -21.72
C PHE A 432 -18.67 -16.97 -21.59
N ASN A 433 -19.10 -17.98 -20.83
CA ASN A 433 -20.52 -18.23 -20.59
C ASN A 433 -21.19 -17.02 -19.91
N ILE A 434 -20.55 -16.44 -18.88
CA ILE A 434 -21.05 -15.22 -18.21
C ILE A 434 -21.17 -14.05 -19.21
N ALA A 435 -20.12 -13.79 -19.99
CA ALA A 435 -20.13 -12.71 -20.98
C ALA A 435 -21.21 -12.90 -22.04
N ARG A 436 -21.42 -14.13 -22.51
CA ARG A 436 -22.45 -14.45 -23.49
C ARG A 436 -23.86 -14.28 -22.92
N LEU A 437 -24.12 -14.70 -21.68
CA LEU A 437 -25.40 -14.48 -21.01
C LEU A 437 -25.72 -12.98 -20.87
N LEU A 438 -24.70 -12.15 -20.60
CA LEU A 438 -24.83 -10.69 -20.52
C LEU A 438 -25.07 -10.05 -21.89
N VAL A 439 -24.27 -10.41 -22.90
CA VAL A 439 -24.38 -9.86 -24.26
C VAL A 439 -25.70 -10.24 -24.93
N ASP A 440 -26.21 -11.45 -24.66
CA ASP A 440 -27.50 -11.93 -25.17
C ASP A 440 -28.69 -11.42 -24.34
N GLU A 441 -28.44 -10.56 -23.34
CA GLU A 441 -29.42 -9.93 -22.43
C GLU A 441 -30.25 -10.95 -21.61
N LEU A 442 -29.76 -12.17 -21.48
CA LEU A 442 -30.39 -13.24 -20.69
C LEU A 442 -30.24 -13.01 -19.19
N ILE A 443 -29.19 -12.28 -18.80
CA ILE A 443 -29.00 -11.70 -17.46
C ILE A 443 -28.59 -10.23 -17.62
N SER A 444 -28.83 -9.45 -16.58
CA SER A 444 -28.42 -8.05 -16.48
C SER A 444 -27.21 -7.91 -15.55
N PRO A 445 -26.44 -6.81 -15.64
CA PRO A 445 -25.39 -6.48 -14.68
C PRO A 445 -25.82 -6.57 -13.21
N GLN A 446 -27.07 -6.22 -12.89
CA GLN A 446 -27.60 -6.26 -11.52
C GLN A 446 -27.80 -7.67 -10.97
N ASP A 447 -27.89 -8.68 -11.84
CA ASP A 447 -28.13 -10.06 -11.39
C ASP A 447 -26.85 -10.68 -10.82
N ILE A 448 -25.69 -10.35 -11.41
CA ILE A 448 -24.37 -10.89 -11.02
C ILE A 448 -23.54 -9.95 -10.14
N ASP A 449 -24.04 -8.73 -9.92
CA ASP A 449 -23.58 -7.77 -8.91
C ASP A 449 -24.82 -7.17 -8.20
N PRO A 450 -25.60 -7.97 -7.44
CA PRO A 450 -26.78 -7.51 -6.70
C PRO A 450 -26.49 -6.41 -5.68
N ILE A 451 -25.24 -6.29 -5.21
CA ILE A 451 -24.82 -5.18 -4.32
C ILE A 451 -24.45 -3.89 -5.08
N LYS A 452 -24.55 -3.90 -6.41
CA LYS A 452 -24.47 -2.74 -7.33
C LYS A 452 -23.16 -1.97 -7.24
N ARG A 453 -22.04 -2.67 -7.09
CA ARG A 453 -20.72 -2.06 -6.98
C ARG A 453 -20.27 -1.36 -8.27
N TYR A 454 -20.71 -1.85 -9.42
CA TYR A 454 -20.45 -1.21 -10.72
C TYR A 454 -21.10 0.19 -10.86
N VAL A 455 -22.16 0.47 -10.10
CA VAL A 455 -22.87 1.75 -10.17
C VAL A 455 -22.05 2.81 -9.44
N PRO A 456 -21.89 4.04 -9.96
CA PRO A 456 -21.26 5.12 -9.22
C PRO A 456 -21.92 5.31 -7.85
N ARG A 457 -21.12 5.51 -6.80
CA ARG A 457 -21.61 5.60 -5.41
C ARG A 457 -22.71 6.64 -5.17
N GLN A 458 -22.76 7.67 -6.00
CA GLN A 458 -23.77 8.74 -5.94
C GLN A 458 -25.19 8.18 -6.20
N ASP A 459 -25.25 7.14 -7.02
CA ASP A 459 -26.47 6.47 -7.48
C ASP A 459 -26.68 5.10 -6.83
N GLN A 460 -25.70 4.61 -6.07
CA GLN A 460 -25.83 3.39 -5.27
C GLN A 460 -26.86 3.58 -4.15
N ARG A 461 -27.85 2.70 -4.10
CA ARG A 461 -28.67 2.49 -2.90
C ARG A 461 -27.97 1.39 -2.09
N ASN A 462 -27.51 1.71 -0.87
CA ASN A 462 -26.78 0.73 -0.06
C ASN A 462 -27.63 -0.54 0.18
N VAL A 463 -27.09 -1.69 -0.20
CA VAL A 463 -27.65 -3.03 0.01
C VAL A 463 -27.24 -3.59 1.39
N SER A 464 -26.72 -2.74 2.28
CA SER A 464 -26.36 -3.15 3.64
C SER A 464 -27.63 -3.50 4.43
N MET A 465 -27.82 -4.80 4.69
CA MET A 465 -28.89 -5.36 5.52
C MET A 465 -28.89 -4.82 6.97
N ARG A 466 -27.77 -4.23 7.41
CA ARG A 466 -27.63 -3.62 8.73
C ARG A 466 -28.09 -2.16 8.77
N TYR A 467 -28.12 -1.48 7.62
CA TYR A 467 -28.55 -0.10 7.53
C TYR A 467 -29.67 0.05 6.49
N SER A 468 -30.90 -0.25 6.91
CA SER A 468 -32.09 -0.15 6.06
C SER A 468 -32.18 1.20 5.32
N ASN A 469 -32.42 1.14 4.00
CA ASN A 469 -32.82 2.26 3.13
C ASN A 469 -31.99 3.55 3.32
N GLN A 470 -30.80 3.56 2.72
CA GLN A 470 -29.99 4.78 2.60
C GLN A 470 -30.26 5.45 1.24
N GLY A 471 -30.75 6.70 1.26
CA GLY A 471 -30.80 7.56 0.08
C GLY A 471 -29.39 8.02 -0.34
N PRO A 472 -29.28 8.92 -1.35
CA PRO A 472 -28.00 9.38 -1.87
C PRO A 472 -27.10 9.91 -0.75
N ILE A 473 -25.80 9.57 -0.80
CA ILE A 473 -24.80 10.05 0.16
C ILE A 473 -24.55 11.54 -0.13
N ASP A 474 -24.99 12.41 0.77
CA ASP A 474 -24.79 13.85 0.66
C ASP A 474 -23.33 14.21 1.00
N ASN A 475 -22.63 14.89 0.09
CA ASN A 475 -21.18 15.13 0.17
C ASN A 475 -20.79 16.23 1.19
N ASP A 476 -21.75 16.95 1.78
CA ASP A 476 -21.47 18.00 2.76
C ASP A 476 -21.37 17.43 4.19
N THR A 477 -20.33 16.64 4.46
CA THR A 477 -20.09 16.04 5.79
C THR A 477 -19.73 17.11 6.82
N VAL A 478 -20.66 17.36 7.75
CA VAL A 478 -20.43 18.17 8.95
C VAL A 478 -20.01 17.24 10.10
N VAL A 479 -18.88 17.52 10.74
CA VAL A 479 -18.40 16.74 11.88
C VAL A 479 -19.04 17.26 13.16
N HIS A 480 -19.74 16.41 13.89
CA HIS A 480 -20.24 16.73 15.23
C HIS A 480 -19.09 16.67 16.22
N VAL A 481 -18.94 17.67 17.06
CA VAL A 481 -17.82 17.78 17.99
C VAL A 481 -18.33 18.00 19.41
N ALA A 482 -17.90 17.16 20.35
CA ALA A 482 -18.16 17.34 21.77
C ALA A 482 -16.83 17.65 22.50
N LEU A 483 -16.81 18.76 23.25
CA LEU A 483 -15.64 19.20 24.01
C LEU A 483 -15.74 18.72 25.45
N ILE A 484 -14.81 17.86 25.87
CA ILE A 484 -14.78 17.28 27.21
C ILE A 484 -13.58 17.82 27.98
N ALA A 485 -13.82 18.44 29.13
CA ALA A 485 -12.75 18.86 30.05
C ALA A 485 -12.49 17.74 31.06
N GLU A 486 -11.22 17.41 31.32
CA GLU A 486 -10.88 16.33 32.27
C GLU A 486 -11.24 16.65 33.73
N SER A 487 -11.46 17.92 34.08
CA SER A 487 -11.83 18.36 35.44
C SER A 487 -12.82 19.53 35.42
N GLN A 488 -13.67 19.64 36.46
CA GLN A 488 -14.53 20.82 36.67
C GLN A 488 -13.72 22.13 36.77
N ARG A 489 -12.52 22.07 37.34
CA ARG A 489 -11.62 23.22 37.44
C ARG A 489 -11.25 23.77 36.06
N LEU A 490 -10.89 22.87 35.15
CA LEU A 490 -10.56 23.22 33.78
C LEU A 490 -11.78 23.73 32.99
N GLN A 491 -12.95 23.10 33.19
CA GLN A 491 -14.21 23.56 32.61
C GLN A 491 -14.50 25.02 33.00
N VAL A 492 -14.42 25.36 34.29
CA VAL A 492 -14.65 26.73 34.77
C VAL A 492 -13.65 27.70 34.15
N PHE A 493 -12.38 27.31 34.05
CA PHE A 493 -11.35 28.13 33.41
C PHE A 493 -11.65 28.41 31.93
N LEU A 494 -11.98 27.38 31.14
CA LEU A 494 -12.32 27.54 29.72
C LEU A 494 -13.59 28.36 29.50
N ASN A 495 -14.55 28.27 30.41
CA ASN A 495 -15.78 29.07 30.36
C ASN A 495 -15.49 30.58 30.47
N THR A 496 -14.40 30.99 31.14
CA THR A 496 -14.01 32.42 31.19
C THR A 496 -13.62 32.99 29.82
N TYR A 497 -13.25 32.13 28.88
CA TYR A 497 -12.97 32.48 27.48
C TYR A 497 -14.18 32.21 26.55
N GLY A 498 -15.35 31.89 27.11
CA GLY A 498 -16.57 31.61 26.34
C GLY A 498 -16.58 30.28 25.60
N ILE A 499 -15.73 29.33 26.02
CA ILE A 499 -15.66 27.96 25.49
C ILE A 499 -16.47 27.04 26.41
N GLN A 500 -17.57 26.51 25.90
CA GLN A 500 -18.43 25.57 26.63
C GLN A 500 -17.89 24.15 26.49
N THR A 501 -17.72 23.46 27.61
CA THR A 501 -17.24 22.07 27.69
C THR A 501 -18.10 21.28 28.69
N GLN A 502 -18.05 19.95 28.67
CA GLN A 502 -18.68 19.08 29.67
C GLN A 502 -17.61 18.30 30.44
N THR A 503 -17.88 17.94 31.70
CA THR A 503 -17.03 16.97 32.43
C THR A 503 -17.55 15.54 32.24
N PRO A 504 -16.72 14.50 32.48
CA PRO A 504 -17.18 13.11 32.39
C PRO A 504 -18.42 12.81 33.25
N GLN A 505 -18.53 13.40 34.44
CA GLN A 505 -19.71 13.22 35.31
C GLN A 505 -20.99 13.84 34.71
N GLN A 506 -20.89 14.99 34.02
CA GLN A 506 -22.04 15.66 33.40
C GLN A 506 -22.57 14.94 32.14
N VAL A 507 -21.83 13.97 31.63
CA VAL A 507 -22.16 13.21 30.41
C VAL A 507 -22.96 11.94 30.74
N GLU A 508 -23.00 11.51 32.00
CA GLU A 508 -23.75 10.34 32.43
C GLU A 508 -25.24 10.43 32.02
N PRO A 509 -25.86 9.32 31.57
CA PRO A 509 -25.41 7.93 31.65
C PRO A 509 -24.49 7.45 30.51
N ILE A 510 -24.06 8.35 29.61
CA ILE A 510 -23.17 7.99 28.51
C ILE A 510 -21.76 7.81 29.05
N GLN A 511 -21.09 6.72 28.69
CA GLN A 511 -19.72 6.45 29.12
C GLN A 511 -18.73 6.92 28.07
N ILE A 512 -17.68 7.62 28.51
CA ILE A 512 -16.54 7.97 27.68
C ILE A 512 -15.46 6.93 27.91
N TRP A 513 -15.00 6.27 26.85
CA TRP A 513 -13.95 5.27 26.91
C TRP A 513 -12.69 5.75 26.19
N ALA A 514 -11.54 5.28 26.69
CA ALA A 514 -10.30 5.32 25.93
C ALA A 514 -10.41 4.39 24.72
N GLN A 515 -9.70 4.71 23.64
CA GLN A 515 -9.69 3.88 22.43
C GLN A 515 -9.21 2.44 22.71
N LYS A 516 -8.28 2.24 23.66
CA LYS A 516 -7.82 0.91 24.09
C LYS A 516 -8.92 0.02 24.68
N GLU A 517 -9.90 0.59 25.38
CA GLU A 517 -11.04 -0.19 25.93
C GLU A 517 -11.95 -0.71 24.82
N LEU A 518 -12.09 0.07 23.73
CA LEU A 518 -12.80 -0.40 22.54
C LEU A 518 -12.04 -1.54 21.84
N VAL A 519 -10.69 -1.50 21.81
CA VAL A 519 -9.87 -2.62 21.32
C VAL A 519 -10.11 -3.88 22.15
N ASN A 520 -10.14 -3.75 23.49
CA ASN A 520 -10.43 -4.86 24.41
C ASN A 520 -11.82 -5.46 24.15
N ALA A 521 -12.83 -4.63 23.87
CA ALA A 521 -14.16 -5.11 23.51
C ALA A 521 -14.15 -5.89 22.19
N TYR A 522 -13.50 -5.35 21.15
CA TYR A 522 -13.42 -6.03 19.85
C TYR A 522 -12.58 -7.30 19.86
N ARG A 523 -11.69 -7.52 20.84
CA ARG A 523 -10.92 -8.77 20.98
C ARG A 523 -11.83 -10.01 21.05
N PHE A 524 -13.03 -9.85 21.62
CA PHE A 524 -14.02 -10.93 21.72
C PHE A 524 -14.78 -11.23 20.42
N LEU A 525 -14.60 -10.40 19.38
CA LEU A 525 -15.25 -10.62 18.10
C LEU A 525 -14.70 -11.89 17.43
N ALA A 526 -15.60 -12.84 17.14
CA ALA A 526 -15.31 -14.10 16.46
C ALA A 526 -14.25 -14.98 17.14
N ILE A 527 -14.25 -15.01 18.47
CA ILE A 527 -13.59 -16.09 19.22
C ILE A 527 -14.30 -17.40 18.92
N ASN A 528 -13.54 -18.43 18.55
CA ASN A 528 -14.06 -19.78 18.36
C ASN A 528 -13.12 -20.82 18.96
N LYS A 529 -13.49 -21.36 20.13
CA LYS A 529 -12.69 -22.36 20.86
C LYS A 529 -12.60 -23.70 20.10
N LYS A 530 -13.60 -24.07 19.28
CA LYS A 530 -13.60 -25.33 18.50
C LYS A 530 -12.58 -25.30 17.36
N LEU A 531 -12.41 -24.13 16.74
CA LEU A 531 -11.48 -23.90 15.62
C LEU A 531 -10.12 -23.36 16.06
N GLY A 532 -9.90 -23.14 17.37
CA GLY A 532 -8.66 -22.56 17.91
C GLY A 532 -8.49 -21.07 17.61
N LEU A 533 -9.56 -20.35 17.28
CA LEU A 533 -9.49 -18.94 16.87
C LEU A 533 -9.65 -17.99 18.06
N SER A 534 -8.67 -17.11 18.25
CA SER A 534 -8.59 -16.16 19.37
C SER A 534 -9.39 -14.86 19.20
N GLY A 535 -10.08 -14.67 18.07
CA GLY A 535 -10.82 -13.45 17.74
C GLY A 535 -9.97 -12.34 17.10
N ARG A 536 -10.39 -11.08 17.22
CA ARG A 536 -9.69 -9.95 16.59
C ARG A 536 -8.34 -9.71 17.28
N PRO A 537 -7.23 -9.59 16.53
CA PRO A 537 -5.94 -9.20 17.10
C PRO A 537 -5.99 -7.81 17.76
N GLU A 538 -5.07 -7.52 18.68
CA GLU A 538 -4.99 -6.25 19.45
C GLU A 538 -4.55 -5.05 18.60
N ARG A 539 -5.32 -4.76 17.55
CA ARG A 539 -5.08 -3.68 16.59
C ARG A 539 -5.79 -2.41 17.07
N PRO A 540 -5.15 -1.24 17.02
CA PRO A 540 -5.80 0.02 17.38
C PRO A 540 -7.00 0.30 16.47
N VAL A 541 -8.09 0.80 17.05
CA VAL A 541 -9.25 1.31 16.30
C VAL A 541 -8.95 2.75 15.87
N GLY A 542 -9.02 3.04 14.56
CA GLY A 542 -8.67 4.37 14.06
C GLY A 542 -9.77 5.41 14.28
N CYS A 543 -9.56 6.60 13.71
CA CYS A 543 -10.45 7.75 13.88
C CYS A 543 -11.87 7.48 13.38
N MET A 544 -12.03 6.69 12.31
CA MET A 544 -13.36 6.36 11.77
C MET A 544 -14.15 5.48 12.75
N GLY A 545 -13.50 4.54 13.41
CA GLY A 545 -14.12 3.74 14.47
C GLY A 545 -14.45 4.58 15.70
N THR A 546 -13.51 5.38 16.21
CA THR A 546 -13.75 6.17 17.43
C THR A 546 -14.81 7.26 17.27
N CYS A 547 -15.11 7.70 16.04
CA CYS A 547 -16.14 8.71 15.77
C CYS A 547 -17.58 8.16 15.69
N LYS A 548 -17.80 6.93 16.17
CA LYS A 548 -19.12 6.30 16.28
C LYS A 548 -19.61 6.29 17.72
N ILE A 549 -20.91 6.14 17.89
CA ILE A 549 -21.51 5.78 19.17
C ILE A 549 -21.62 4.26 19.23
N TYR A 550 -21.32 3.67 20.37
CA TYR A 550 -21.40 2.24 20.58
C TYR A 550 -22.49 1.89 21.58
N ARG A 551 -23.23 0.82 21.30
CA ARG A 551 -24.14 0.18 22.25
C ARG A 551 -23.51 -1.13 22.71
N ILE A 552 -23.07 -1.17 23.96
CA ILE A 552 -22.30 -2.27 24.55
C ILE A 552 -22.99 -2.69 25.84
N LEU A 553 -23.49 -3.93 25.90
CA LEU A 553 -24.15 -4.50 27.10
C LEU A 553 -25.19 -3.54 27.74
N GLY A 554 -26.03 -2.93 26.90
CA GLY A 554 -27.06 -1.97 27.31
C GLY A 554 -26.58 -0.53 27.59
N LYS A 555 -25.26 -0.31 27.71
CA LYS A 555 -24.64 1.00 27.93
C LYS A 555 -24.40 1.73 26.60
N THR A 556 -24.52 3.06 26.61
CA THR A 556 -24.12 3.93 25.49
C THR A 556 -22.70 4.40 25.74
N VAL A 557 -21.81 4.11 24.79
CA VAL A 557 -20.37 4.35 24.90
C VAL A 557 -19.93 5.23 23.74
N VAL A 558 -19.04 6.17 24.03
CA VAL A 558 -18.37 7.01 23.03
C VAL A 558 -16.88 7.04 23.32
N CYS A 559 -16.06 7.12 22.27
CA CYS A 559 -14.60 7.03 22.42
C CYS A 559 -13.93 8.30 21.93
N TYR A 560 -12.90 8.77 22.64
CA TYR A 560 -12.01 9.78 22.09
C TYR A 560 -10.95 9.13 21.18
N PRO A 561 -10.55 9.77 20.07
CA PRO A 561 -9.50 9.26 19.19
C PRO A 561 -8.14 9.12 19.90
N ILE A 562 -7.28 8.23 19.38
CA ILE A 562 -5.95 7.93 19.94
C ILE A 562 -5.05 9.17 20.08
N VAL A 563 -5.29 10.23 19.30
CA VAL A 563 -4.56 11.50 19.39
C VAL A 563 -4.65 12.16 20.78
N PHE A 564 -5.72 11.88 21.53
CA PHE A 564 -5.92 12.39 22.88
C PHE A 564 -5.51 11.39 23.98
N ASP A 565 -5.11 10.19 23.59
CA ASP A 565 -4.56 9.24 24.52
C ASP A 565 -3.16 9.70 24.94
N LEU A 566 -2.84 9.57 26.23
CA LEU A 566 -1.48 9.78 26.69
C LEU A 566 -0.69 8.53 26.28
N SER A 567 -0.33 8.48 24.99
CA SER A 567 0.46 7.37 24.46
C SER A 567 1.78 7.27 25.19
N ASP A 568 2.38 6.08 25.15
CA ASP A 568 3.69 5.85 25.76
C ASP A 568 4.78 6.79 25.19
N PHE A 569 4.56 7.40 24.01
CA PHE A 569 5.48 8.28 23.31
C PHE A 569 5.09 9.78 23.43
N TYR A 570 6.06 10.66 23.63
CA TYR A 570 5.87 12.05 24.10
C TYR A 570 5.37 13.04 23.04
N LEU A 571 5.23 12.64 21.77
CA LEU A 571 4.83 13.55 20.68
C LEU A 571 3.50 14.25 20.96
N SER A 572 2.56 13.58 21.63
CA SER A 572 1.25 14.13 22.03
C SER A 572 1.35 15.29 23.03
N GLN A 573 2.50 15.47 23.68
CA GLN A 573 2.74 16.55 24.64
C GLN A 573 3.14 17.86 23.94
N ASP A 574 3.53 17.81 22.66
CA ASP A 574 3.68 19.02 21.85
C ASP A 574 2.30 19.50 21.38
N VAL A 575 1.85 20.60 21.96
CA VAL A 575 0.54 21.21 21.73
C VAL A 575 0.32 21.57 20.25
N MET A 576 1.35 21.99 19.52
CA MET A 576 1.18 22.35 18.10
C MET A 576 1.00 21.12 17.24
N LEU A 577 1.73 20.03 17.52
CA LEU A 577 1.50 18.75 16.84
C LEU A 577 0.11 18.21 17.15
N LEU A 578 -0.35 18.30 18.39
CA LEU A 578 -1.72 17.90 18.76
C LEU A 578 -2.77 18.70 17.97
N ILE A 579 -2.60 20.02 17.83
CA ILE A 579 -3.51 20.85 17.02
C ILE A 579 -3.51 20.40 15.55
N ASP A 580 -2.34 20.12 14.99
CA ASP A 580 -2.22 19.62 13.63
C ASP A 580 -2.89 18.25 13.48
N ASP A 581 -2.63 17.31 14.39
CA ASP A 581 -3.22 15.97 14.37
C ASP A 581 -4.75 16.02 14.49
N ILE A 582 -5.31 16.94 15.27
CA ILE A 582 -6.77 17.19 15.32
C ILE A 582 -7.28 17.68 13.97
N LYS A 583 -6.63 18.67 13.35
CA LYS A 583 -7.02 19.17 12.01
C LYS A 583 -6.96 18.05 10.98
N ASN A 584 -5.92 17.24 11.02
CA ASN A 584 -5.71 16.11 10.10
C ASN A 584 -6.76 15.02 10.31
N ALA A 585 -7.09 14.70 11.57
CA ALA A 585 -8.15 13.75 11.87
C ALA A 585 -9.50 14.24 11.34
N LEU A 586 -9.83 15.52 11.51
CA LEU A 586 -11.06 16.12 10.96
C LEU A 586 -11.08 16.10 9.43
N GLN A 587 -9.95 16.43 8.78
CA GLN A 587 -9.83 16.35 7.33
C GLN A 587 -9.97 14.91 6.84
N PHE A 588 -9.30 13.95 7.50
CA PHE A 588 -9.42 12.53 7.18
C PHE A 588 -10.87 12.06 7.29
N ILE A 589 -11.57 12.43 8.36
CA ILE A 589 -13.01 12.13 8.54
C ILE A 589 -13.83 12.75 7.41
N LYS A 590 -13.62 14.04 7.08
CA LYS A 590 -14.35 14.71 5.98
C LYS A 590 -14.22 13.96 4.65
N HIS A 591 -13.02 13.49 4.30
CA HIS A 591 -12.77 12.81 3.03
C HIS A 591 -13.23 11.35 3.04
N SER A 592 -13.08 10.67 4.19
CA SER A 592 -13.22 9.21 4.29
C SER A 592 -14.56 8.76 4.86
N TRP A 593 -15.33 9.66 5.49
CA TRP A 593 -16.66 9.35 6.03
C TRP A 593 -17.69 9.24 4.92
N LYS A 594 -18.20 8.03 4.73
CA LYS A 594 -19.21 7.70 3.71
C LYS A 594 -20.47 7.05 4.30
N MET A 595 -20.60 7.03 5.63
CA MET A 595 -21.73 6.41 6.32
C MET A 595 -22.88 7.41 6.49
N LYS A 596 -24.13 6.91 6.47
CA LYS A 596 -25.33 7.70 6.74
C LYS A 596 -25.43 8.01 8.24
N GLY A 597 -25.12 9.25 8.61
CA GLY A 597 -25.03 9.72 9.98
C GLY A 597 -23.81 10.64 10.13
N ARG A 598 -23.88 11.61 11.04
CA ARG A 598 -22.77 12.54 11.26
C ARG A 598 -21.70 11.88 12.15
N PRO A 599 -20.41 12.01 11.83
CA PRO A 599 -19.34 11.53 12.71
C PRO A 599 -19.32 12.35 14.00
N LEU A 600 -19.15 11.70 15.15
CA LEU A 600 -19.04 12.32 16.46
C LEU A 600 -17.58 12.31 16.93
N PHE A 601 -16.89 13.43 16.82
CA PHE A 601 -15.50 13.60 17.23
C PHE A 601 -15.42 14.16 18.66
N LEU A 602 -14.89 13.37 19.60
CA LEU A 602 -14.67 13.79 20.98
C LEU A 602 -13.29 14.44 21.15
N VAL A 603 -13.29 15.70 21.63
CA VAL A 603 -12.07 16.44 21.97
C VAL A 603 -11.89 16.39 23.47
N LEU A 604 -10.90 15.63 23.95
CA LEU A 604 -10.53 15.60 25.36
C LEU A 604 -9.49 16.70 25.65
N ILE A 605 -9.84 17.63 26.51
CA ILE A 605 -8.99 18.76 26.90
C ILE A 605 -8.41 18.48 28.29
N ARG A 606 -7.08 18.48 28.35
CA ARG A 606 -6.31 18.29 29.58
C ARG A 606 -5.68 19.60 30.05
N GLU A 607 -5.42 19.70 31.35
CA GLU A 607 -4.81 20.88 31.96
C GLU A 607 -3.38 21.10 31.46
N ASP A 608 -2.63 20.04 31.20
CA ASP A 608 -1.24 20.12 30.74
C ASP A 608 -1.14 20.68 29.31
N ASN A 609 -2.17 20.49 28.49
CA ASN A 609 -2.26 21.07 27.13
C ASN A 609 -2.42 22.60 27.17
N ILE A 610 -2.85 23.14 28.31
CA ILE A 610 -3.20 24.56 28.51
C ILE A 610 -2.12 25.32 29.31
N LYS A 611 -1.17 24.62 29.95
CA LYS A 611 -0.07 25.23 30.69
C LYS A 611 1.08 25.69 29.76
N GLY A 612 1.48 26.95 29.88
CA GLY A 612 2.71 27.50 29.29
C GLY A 612 2.49 28.54 28.16
N SER A 613 3.57 28.85 27.42
CA SER A 613 3.65 29.92 26.41
C SER A 613 2.81 29.69 25.14
N ARG A 614 2.37 28.45 24.87
CA ARG A 614 1.57 28.08 23.68
C ARG A 614 0.06 27.89 23.98
N PHE A 615 -0.47 28.58 24.99
CA PHE A 615 -1.92 28.57 25.30
C PHE A 615 -2.78 29.26 24.22
N ASN A 616 -2.30 30.37 23.64
CA ASN A 616 -3.04 31.13 22.62
C ASN A 616 -3.41 30.26 21.38
N PRO A 617 -2.49 29.46 20.79
CA PRO A 617 -2.85 28.52 19.72
C PRO A 617 -3.99 27.55 20.05
N VAL A 618 -4.06 27.06 21.30
CA VAL A 618 -5.15 26.16 21.75
C VAL A 618 -6.47 26.92 21.82
N LEU A 619 -6.46 28.13 22.39
CA LEU A 619 -7.63 29.01 22.40
C LEU A 619 -8.12 29.33 20.99
N ASP A 620 -7.21 29.62 20.06
CA ASP A 620 -7.55 29.89 18.65
C ASP A 620 -8.21 28.68 17.99
N MET A 621 -7.70 27.47 18.24
CA MET A 621 -8.34 26.24 17.78
C MET A 621 -9.74 26.04 18.37
N LEU A 622 -9.89 26.20 19.70
CA LEU A 622 -11.19 26.08 20.38
C LEU A 622 -12.19 27.16 19.94
N ALA A 623 -11.71 28.36 19.63
CA ALA A 623 -12.51 29.43 19.03
C ALA A 623 -12.94 29.07 17.60
N SER A 624 -12.08 28.44 16.79
CA SER A 624 -12.44 27.94 15.45
C SER A 624 -13.51 26.84 15.49
N PHE A 625 -13.47 25.96 16.49
CA PHE A 625 -14.57 25.01 16.73
C PHE A 625 -15.91 25.73 16.93
N LYS A 626 -15.94 26.77 17.77
CA LYS A 626 -17.14 27.59 18.01
C LYS A 626 -17.60 28.36 16.77
N LYS A 627 -16.68 28.79 15.91
CA LYS A 627 -16.98 29.45 14.61
C LYS A 627 -17.57 28.50 13.57
N GLY A 628 -17.50 27.18 13.79
CA GLY A 628 -18.07 26.16 12.91
C GLY A 628 -17.18 25.71 11.75
N SER A 629 -15.89 26.08 11.76
CA SER A 629 -14.93 25.63 10.74
C SER A 629 -13.52 25.49 11.31
N VAL A 630 -12.92 24.29 11.13
CA VAL A 630 -11.55 23.99 11.57
C VAL A 630 -10.79 23.38 10.40
N GLY A 631 -9.70 24.03 9.96
CA GLY A 631 -8.85 23.51 8.87
C GLY A 631 -9.60 23.27 7.55
N GLY A 632 -10.65 24.06 7.25
CA GLY A 632 -11.51 23.88 6.07
C GLY A 632 -12.58 22.78 6.19
N VAL A 633 -12.76 22.22 7.39
CA VAL A 633 -13.79 21.23 7.72
C VAL A 633 -14.92 21.92 8.48
N LYS A 634 -16.16 21.74 8.01
CA LYS A 634 -17.35 22.22 8.72
C LYS A 634 -17.57 21.39 9.98
N VAL A 635 -17.68 22.05 11.13
CA VAL A 635 -17.87 21.42 12.43
C VAL A 635 -19.11 21.98 13.12
N HIS A 636 -19.82 21.13 13.83
CA HIS A 636 -20.95 21.52 14.68
C HIS A 636 -20.64 21.11 16.12
N VAL A 637 -20.49 22.08 17.00
CA VAL A 637 -20.14 21.86 18.41
C VAL A 637 -21.39 22.01 19.26
N ASP A 638 -21.70 21.00 20.06
CA ASP A 638 -22.81 21.04 21.02
C ASP A 638 -22.54 20.05 22.18
N ARG A 639 -23.46 19.98 23.13
CA ARG A 639 -23.49 18.98 24.19
C ARG A 639 -23.65 17.59 23.59
N LEU A 640 -22.94 16.64 24.17
CA LEU A 640 -22.93 15.26 23.72
C LEU A 640 -24.35 14.65 23.66
N GLN A 641 -25.22 14.94 24.63
CA GLN A 641 -26.60 14.45 24.65
C GLN A 641 -27.43 14.91 23.43
N THR A 642 -27.17 16.12 22.91
CA THR A 642 -27.86 16.66 21.73
C THR A 642 -27.37 15.97 20.45
N LEU A 643 -26.06 15.72 20.36
CA LEU A 643 -25.40 15.21 19.16
C LEU A 643 -25.72 13.74 18.84
N ILE A 644 -26.18 12.96 19.83
CA ILE A 644 -26.49 11.52 19.68
C ILE A 644 -27.52 11.27 18.58
N SER A 645 -28.55 12.10 18.51
CA SER A 645 -29.67 11.94 17.58
C SER A 645 -29.25 11.96 16.10
N GLY A 646 -28.15 12.65 15.77
CA GLY A 646 -27.62 12.75 14.42
C GLY A 646 -26.41 11.84 14.14
N ALA A 647 -25.89 11.14 15.15
CA ALA A 647 -24.68 10.34 15.05
C ALA A 647 -24.98 8.86 14.72
N ILE A 648 -23.98 8.17 14.16
CA ILE A 648 -24.10 6.73 13.87
C ILE A 648 -23.96 5.89 15.15
N VAL A 649 -24.83 4.90 15.31
CA VAL A 649 -24.80 3.96 16.44
C VAL A 649 -24.45 2.56 15.94
N GLU A 650 -23.39 2.00 16.50
CA GLU A 650 -22.86 0.68 16.23
C GLU A 650 -23.20 -0.26 17.41
N GLN A 651 -23.90 -1.36 17.15
CA GLN A 651 -24.27 -2.33 18.18
C GLN A 651 -23.26 -3.47 18.22
N LEU A 652 -22.62 -3.70 19.38
CA LEU A 652 -21.67 -4.79 19.60
C LEU A 652 -22.36 -6.00 20.27
N ASP A 653 -23.40 -6.52 19.62
CA ASP A 653 -24.22 -7.60 20.19
C ASP A 653 -23.47 -8.92 20.35
N PHE A 654 -22.35 -9.12 19.64
CA PHE A 654 -21.50 -10.31 19.79
C PHE A 654 -20.96 -10.50 21.22
N LEU A 655 -20.88 -9.43 22.01
CA LEU A 655 -20.45 -9.48 23.41
C LEU A 655 -21.48 -10.17 24.32
N ARG A 656 -22.76 -10.26 23.91
CA ARG A 656 -23.78 -10.94 24.71
C ARG A 656 -23.61 -12.46 24.73
N VAL A 657 -22.88 -13.03 23.76
CA VAL A 657 -22.73 -14.48 23.64
C VAL A 657 -21.89 -15.06 24.79
N ASN A 658 -20.91 -14.30 25.31
CA ASN A 658 -20.02 -14.73 26.38
C ASN A 658 -19.93 -13.69 27.52
N GLU A 659 -21.05 -13.09 27.91
CA GLU A 659 -21.09 -11.98 28.89
C GLU A 659 -20.36 -12.31 30.21
N ALA A 660 -20.40 -13.58 30.65
CA ALA A 660 -19.74 -14.03 31.87
C ALA A 660 -18.19 -14.01 31.82
N GLU A 661 -17.58 -14.05 30.63
CA GLU A 661 -16.11 -14.03 30.45
C GLU A 661 -15.57 -12.61 30.17
N ILE A 662 -16.43 -11.59 30.11
CA ILE A 662 -16.05 -10.23 29.74
C ILE A 662 -15.63 -9.43 30.99
N PRO A 663 -14.41 -8.85 31.02
CA PRO A 663 -13.98 -7.99 32.11
C PRO A 663 -14.77 -6.68 32.14
N GLU A 664 -14.84 -6.04 33.31
CA GLU A 664 -15.44 -4.71 33.41
C GLU A 664 -14.57 -3.68 32.68
N PHE A 665 -15.15 -3.03 31.66
CA PHE A 665 -14.49 -1.97 30.90
C PHE A 665 -14.38 -0.69 31.72
N LYS A 666 -13.25 0.00 31.58
CA LYS A 666 -12.95 1.20 32.37
C LYS A 666 -13.52 2.46 31.71
N ASN A 667 -14.28 3.25 32.47
CA ASN A 667 -14.71 4.57 32.05
C ASN A 667 -13.63 5.62 32.31
N PHE A 668 -13.57 6.65 31.47
CA PHE A 668 -12.79 7.84 31.75
C PHE A 668 -13.45 8.63 32.88
N GLN A 669 -12.75 8.75 34.00
CA GLN A 669 -13.26 9.42 35.21
C GLN A 669 -12.81 10.87 35.27
N GLU A 670 -13.63 11.70 35.91
CA GLU A 670 -13.28 13.09 36.17
C GLU A 670 -12.08 13.18 37.13
N LEU A 671 -11.10 14.01 36.80
CA LEU A 671 -9.90 14.20 37.60
C LEU A 671 -10.24 15.00 38.87
N GLU A 672 -10.21 14.33 40.03
CA GLU A 672 -10.34 14.98 41.33
C GLU A 672 -9.00 15.58 41.78
N MET A 673 -8.94 16.90 41.86
CA MET A 673 -7.76 17.62 42.37
C MET A 673 -7.90 17.93 43.87
N PRO A 674 -6.80 17.99 44.64
CA PRO A 674 -6.85 18.39 46.04
C PRO A 674 -7.50 19.77 46.19
N LYS A 675 -8.45 19.89 47.15
CA LYS A 675 -9.34 21.04 47.41
C LYS A 675 -8.65 22.41 47.58
N HIS A 676 -7.31 22.46 47.61
CA HIS A 676 -6.50 23.66 47.81
C HIS A 676 -5.63 24.07 46.60
N SER A 677 -5.72 23.40 45.45
CA SER A 677 -4.95 23.80 44.24
C SER A 677 -5.60 24.98 43.51
N LYS A 678 -5.42 26.20 44.05
CA LYS A 678 -5.76 27.43 43.34
C LYS A 678 -5.01 27.45 42.00
N VAL A 679 -5.70 27.65 40.88
CA VAL A 679 -5.05 28.05 39.63
C VAL A 679 -4.37 29.38 39.92
N LYS A 680 -3.06 29.35 40.17
CA LYS A 680 -2.31 30.60 40.23
C LYS A 680 -2.47 31.24 38.86
N ARG A 681 -3.02 32.46 38.83
CA ARG A 681 -3.00 33.41 37.70
C ARG A 681 -1.57 33.85 37.34
N GLN A 682 -0.56 33.04 37.65
CA GLN A 682 0.82 33.30 37.29
C GLN A 682 1.01 32.85 35.85
N THR A 683 0.83 33.83 34.96
CA THR A 683 1.80 34.18 33.93
C THR A 683 3.02 33.27 33.92
N SER A 684 3.21 32.54 32.82
CA SER A 684 4.43 31.80 32.50
C SER A 684 4.95 30.91 33.63
N THR A 685 4.71 29.59 33.55
CA THR A 685 5.84 28.70 33.83
C THR A 685 7.00 29.27 33.02
N PRO A 686 8.15 29.64 33.61
CA PRO A 686 9.28 30.10 32.83
C PRO A 686 9.47 29.05 31.73
N ASN A 687 9.66 29.45 30.48
CA ASN A 687 10.36 28.56 29.56
C ASN A 687 11.59 28.08 30.35
N ALA A 688 11.81 26.76 30.40
CA ALA A 688 12.92 26.18 31.14
C ALA A 688 14.14 27.09 30.94
N SER A 689 14.69 27.63 32.03
CA SER A 689 15.84 28.52 31.89
C SER A 689 16.91 27.79 31.10
N ASN A 690 17.68 28.47 30.24
CA ASN A 690 18.76 27.82 29.47
C ASN A 690 19.69 26.96 30.36
N LEU A 691 19.74 27.28 31.67
CA LEU A 691 20.43 26.53 32.73
C LEU A 691 19.85 25.13 33.04
N GLU A 692 18.54 24.89 32.89
CA GLU A 692 17.93 23.55 33.11
C GLU A 692 18.10 22.61 31.90
N GLN A 693 18.42 23.15 30.72
CA GLN A 693 18.61 22.38 29.49
C GLN A 693 20.04 21.86 29.32
N GLN A 694 21.01 22.54 29.93
CA GLN A 694 22.40 22.10 29.92
C GLN A 694 22.70 21.22 31.12
N PRO A 695 23.36 20.06 30.91
CA PRO A 695 23.81 19.23 32.01
C PRO A 695 24.87 19.98 32.82
N GLU A 696 24.80 19.82 34.14
CA GLU A 696 25.81 20.35 35.08
C GLU A 696 27.04 19.42 35.16
N ILE A 697 27.05 18.34 34.39
CA ILE A 697 28.03 17.26 34.45
C ILE A 697 28.65 17.02 33.07
N ASP A 698 29.91 16.57 33.06
CA ASP A 698 30.58 16.08 31.86
C ASP A 698 30.47 14.55 31.77
N ILE A 699 29.86 14.04 30.69
CA ILE A 699 29.68 12.60 30.49
C ILE A 699 31.02 11.84 30.54
N GLU A 700 32.10 12.38 29.96
CA GLU A 700 33.38 11.67 29.89
C GLU A 700 34.04 11.54 31.26
N GLU A 701 33.86 12.53 32.14
CA GLU A 701 34.33 12.47 33.53
C GLU A 701 33.55 11.41 34.34
N TRP A 702 32.23 11.34 34.15
CA TRP A 702 31.35 10.50 34.96
C TRP A 702 31.28 9.04 34.48
N LYS A 703 31.65 8.73 33.24
CA LYS A 703 31.76 7.36 32.72
C LYS A 703 32.66 6.46 33.58
N HIS A 704 33.73 7.01 34.14
CA HIS A 704 34.72 6.24 34.89
C HIS A 704 34.46 6.14 36.40
N LYS A 705 33.46 6.88 36.94
CA LYS A 705 33.11 6.86 38.37
C LYS A 705 32.39 5.58 38.79
N SER A 706 32.41 5.29 40.10
CA SER A 706 31.75 4.08 40.64
C SER A 706 30.22 4.20 40.57
N THR A 707 29.53 3.06 40.46
CA THR A 707 28.06 3.01 40.40
C THR A 707 27.41 3.75 41.57
N ASN A 708 27.94 3.60 42.79
CA ASN A 708 27.43 4.27 43.98
C ASN A 708 27.54 5.81 43.92
N GLU A 709 28.64 6.35 43.39
CA GLU A 709 28.82 7.80 43.24
C GLU A 709 27.87 8.38 42.18
N ILE A 710 27.68 7.67 41.07
CA ILE A 710 26.76 8.07 40.00
C ILE A 710 25.32 8.04 40.53
N MET A 711 24.95 7.03 41.31
CA MET A 711 23.65 6.88 41.96
C MET A 711 23.38 7.99 42.98
N GLN A 712 24.36 8.31 43.82
CA GLN A 712 24.23 9.40 44.79
C GLN A 712 23.99 10.73 44.07
N LYS A 713 24.82 11.03 43.04
CA LYS A 713 24.63 12.25 42.25
C LYS A 713 23.29 12.26 41.49
N PHE A 714 22.80 11.13 41.00
CA PHE A 714 21.52 11.04 40.30
C PHE A 714 20.34 11.47 41.19
N TYR A 715 20.29 10.98 42.44
CA TYR A 715 19.23 11.35 43.38
C TYR A 715 19.40 12.74 43.99
N ASP A 716 20.64 13.21 44.15
CA ASP A 716 20.94 14.53 44.72
C ASP A 716 20.80 15.67 43.69
N CYS A 717 20.67 15.36 42.39
CA CYS A 717 20.61 16.35 41.33
C CYS A 717 19.18 16.80 41.03
N ASP A 718 18.92 18.11 41.06
CA ASP A 718 17.64 18.70 40.64
C ASP A 718 17.54 18.94 39.12
N CYS A 719 18.67 18.92 38.41
CA CYS A 719 18.74 19.13 36.97
C CYS A 719 18.38 17.83 36.21
N LEU A 720 17.24 17.84 35.52
CA LEU A 720 16.74 16.70 34.75
C LEU A 720 17.69 16.28 33.62
N ALA A 721 18.44 17.22 33.04
CA ALA A 721 19.43 16.93 31.99
C ALA A 721 20.61 16.12 32.53
N SER A 722 21.14 16.50 33.70
CA SER A 722 22.18 15.73 34.41
C SER A 722 21.64 14.36 34.84
N GLN A 723 20.41 14.28 35.36
CA GLN A 723 19.78 13.01 35.74
C GLN A 723 19.67 12.05 34.56
N ALA A 724 19.25 12.52 33.37
CA ALA A 724 19.15 11.67 32.19
C ALA A 724 20.50 11.14 31.71
N GLN A 725 21.56 11.95 31.79
CA GLN A 725 22.91 11.53 31.43
C GLN A 725 23.48 10.51 32.42
N LEU A 726 23.34 10.75 33.73
CA LEU A 726 23.78 9.81 34.76
C LEU A 726 23.02 8.47 34.64
N ALA A 727 21.71 8.53 34.41
CA ALA A 727 20.92 7.32 34.22
C ALA A 727 21.26 6.58 32.92
N SER A 728 21.62 7.28 31.83
CA SER A 728 22.16 6.65 30.62
C SER A 728 23.45 5.87 30.91
N ILE A 729 24.36 6.46 31.72
CA ILE A 729 25.60 5.80 32.14
C ILE A 729 25.28 4.57 33.01
N LEU A 730 24.37 4.69 33.98
CA LEU A 730 23.96 3.59 34.85
C LEU A 730 23.31 2.45 34.06
N MET A 731 22.41 2.77 33.12
CA MET A 731 21.72 1.78 32.30
C MET A 731 22.71 0.95 31.47
N LYS A 732 23.78 1.58 30.98
CA LYS A 732 24.86 0.90 30.24
C LYS A 732 25.76 0.04 31.14
N LYS A 733 25.91 0.40 32.42
CA LYS A 733 26.78 -0.33 33.37
C LYS A 733 26.08 -1.51 34.03
N GLU A 734 24.88 -1.29 34.58
CA GLU A 734 24.19 -2.24 35.46
C GLU A 734 22.97 -2.90 34.81
N GLY A 735 22.45 -2.33 33.72
CA GLY A 735 21.26 -2.83 33.02
C GLY A 735 19.92 -2.32 33.59
N PRO A 736 18.80 -2.67 32.94
CA PRO A 736 17.47 -2.14 33.24
C PRO A 736 16.84 -2.65 34.55
N ASP A 737 17.18 -3.88 34.94
CA ASP A 737 16.63 -4.55 36.12
C ASP A 737 17.41 -4.22 37.40
N PHE A 738 18.37 -3.29 37.34
CA PHE A 738 19.11 -2.84 38.50
C PHE A 738 18.18 -2.13 39.49
N PHE A 739 18.15 -2.61 40.73
CA PHE A 739 17.31 -2.07 41.79
C PHE A 739 18.00 -0.93 42.54
N ALA A 740 17.29 0.18 42.68
CA ALA A 740 17.70 1.32 43.46
C ALA A 740 16.55 1.79 44.36
N LYS A 741 16.77 1.79 45.69
CA LYS A 741 15.77 2.21 46.69
C LYS A 741 14.36 1.61 46.47
N ASP A 742 14.29 0.30 46.27
CA ASP A 742 13.06 -0.50 46.08
C ASP A 742 12.28 -0.30 44.76
N GLU A 743 12.81 0.48 43.82
CA GLU A 743 12.29 0.60 42.44
C GLU A 743 13.39 0.20 41.43
N THR A 744 12.98 -0.17 40.22
CA THR A 744 13.93 -0.48 39.14
C THR A 744 14.44 0.79 38.46
N LEU A 745 15.66 0.77 37.94
CA LEU A 745 16.21 1.87 37.14
C LEU A 745 15.32 2.20 35.92
N MET A 746 14.62 1.20 35.38
CA MET A 746 13.61 1.39 34.33
C MET A 746 12.44 2.27 34.80
N GLU A 747 11.87 2.01 35.98
CA GLU A 747 10.75 2.80 36.54
C GLU A 747 11.17 4.24 36.85
N ASP A 748 12.37 4.42 37.41
CA ASP A 748 12.95 5.75 37.65
C ASP A 748 13.16 6.51 36.33
N MET A 749 13.59 5.82 35.27
CA MET A 749 13.71 6.40 33.93
C MET A 749 12.37 6.73 33.28
N GLU A 750 11.35 5.90 33.45
CA GLU A 750 10.00 6.23 33.01
C GLU A 750 9.44 7.46 33.73
N ARG A 751 9.71 7.59 35.02
CA ARG A 751 9.32 8.77 35.81
C ARG A 751 10.05 10.01 35.34
N LEU A 752 11.36 9.92 35.08
CA LEU A 752 12.17 11.00 34.52
C LEU A 752 11.65 11.43 33.15
N TYR A 753 11.36 10.47 32.27
CA TYR A 753 10.78 10.67 30.96
C TYR A 753 9.46 11.46 31.03
N ARG A 754 8.51 11.04 31.90
CA ARG A 754 7.23 11.74 32.08
C ARG A 754 7.44 13.16 32.62
N ARG A 755 8.30 13.35 33.61
CA ARG A 755 8.62 14.67 34.21
C ARG A 755 9.24 15.64 33.20
N ALA A 756 10.22 15.17 32.42
CA ALA A 756 10.87 15.96 31.39
C ALA A 756 9.89 16.37 30.28
N GLY A 757 8.96 15.47 29.94
CA GLY A 757 7.88 15.69 29.00
C GLY A 757 6.92 16.82 29.43
N THR A 758 6.40 16.76 30.65
CA THR A 758 5.53 17.82 31.21
C THR A 758 6.24 19.17 31.29
N ARG A 759 7.56 19.19 31.50
CA ARG A 759 8.38 20.42 31.49
C ARG A 759 8.86 20.85 30.09
N LYS A 760 8.54 20.09 29.03
CA LYS A 760 8.92 20.38 27.63
C LYS A 760 10.44 20.46 27.42
N LEU A 761 11.20 19.64 28.15
CA LEU A 761 12.66 19.51 28.01
C LEU A 761 13.01 18.47 26.93
N TRP A 762 12.79 18.80 25.66
CA TRP A 762 12.81 17.84 24.54
C TRP A 762 14.12 17.06 24.39
N GLY A 763 15.27 17.68 24.64
CA GLY A 763 16.56 16.98 24.61
C GLY A 763 16.66 15.88 25.68
N VAL A 764 16.18 16.15 26.89
CA VAL A 764 16.15 15.21 28.01
C VAL A 764 15.15 14.09 27.75
N VAL A 765 13.98 14.43 27.21
CA VAL A 765 12.93 13.46 26.84
C VAL A 765 13.44 12.49 25.78
N ARG A 766 14.15 12.98 24.75
CA ARG A 766 14.76 12.15 23.70
C ARG A 766 15.80 11.17 24.27
N ILE A 767 16.67 11.64 25.17
CA ILE A 767 17.64 10.76 25.86
C ILE A 767 16.89 9.67 26.64
N ALA A 768 15.93 10.07 27.49
CA ALA A 768 15.20 9.12 28.32
C ALA A 768 14.44 8.08 27.48
N ALA A 769 13.74 8.52 26.42
CA ALA A 769 13.02 7.64 25.50
C ALA A 769 13.94 6.66 24.75
N SER A 770 15.16 7.10 24.40
CA SER A 770 16.15 6.27 23.73
C SER A 770 16.70 5.19 24.65
N VAL A 771 17.07 5.57 25.88
CA VAL A 771 17.65 4.65 26.88
C VAL A 771 16.66 3.54 27.24
N ILE A 772 15.37 3.85 27.38
CA ILE A 772 14.31 2.86 27.65
C ILE A 772 13.79 2.16 26.37
N THR A 773 14.37 2.46 25.20
CA THR A 773 14.03 1.85 23.91
C THR A 773 12.55 1.99 23.50
N LYS A 774 11.94 3.15 23.75
CA LYS A 774 10.53 3.40 23.41
C LYS A 774 10.31 3.43 21.90
N LEU A 775 9.26 2.73 21.45
CA LEU A 775 8.80 2.71 20.06
C LEU A 775 7.46 3.43 19.97
N VAL A 776 7.29 4.25 18.94
CA VAL A 776 6.01 4.89 18.63
C VAL A 776 5.10 3.99 17.79
N ASP A 777 3.82 3.86 18.16
CA ASP A 777 2.88 2.93 17.51
C ASP A 777 2.62 3.26 16.02
N SER A 778 2.70 4.53 15.65
CA SER A 778 2.40 5.01 14.29
C SER A 778 3.54 4.82 13.30
N ILE A 779 4.71 4.31 13.72
CA ILE A 779 5.87 4.19 12.82
C ILE A 779 5.64 3.25 11.65
N ALA A 780 5.07 2.06 11.90
CA ALA A 780 4.83 1.07 10.86
C ALA A 780 3.80 1.59 9.81
N PRO A 781 2.67 2.20 10.22
CA PRO A 781 1.80 2.93 9.30
C PRO A 781 2.50 4.04 8.50
N SER A 782 3.35 4.86 9.12
CA SER A 782 4.05 5.95 8.44
C SER A 782 5.05 5.45 7.39
N ILE A 783 5.82 4.41 7.72
CA ILE A 783 6.70 3.72 6.75
C ILE A 783 5.86 3.15 5.61
N THR A 784 4.74 2.51 5.91
CA THR A 784 3.84 1.96 4.88
C THR A 784 3.37 3.06 3.93
N SER A 785 3.01 4.24 4.45
CA SER A 785 2.62 5.37 3.58
C SER A 785 3.74 5.78 2.63
N VAL A 786 4.99 5.82 3.08
CA VAL A 786 6.14 6.09 2.21
C VAL A 786 6.28 5.05 1.10
N LEU A 787 6.19 3.76 1.46
CA LEU A 787 6.31 2.63 0.52
C LEU A 787 5.23 2.64 -0.56
N VAL A 788 4.00 2.93 -0.15
CA VAL A 788 2.81 2.98 -1.02
C VAL A 788 2.90 4.09 -2.06
N HIS A 789 3.56 5.20 -1.75
CA HIS A 789 3.87 6.27 -2.71
C HIS A 789 5.08 5.94 -3.62
N GLY A 790 5.49 4.67 -3.66
CA GLY A 790 6.55 4.18 -4.54
C GLY A 790 7.94 4.67 -4.12
N LYS A 791 8.18 4.91 -2.84
CA LYS A 791 9.48 5.34 -2.31
C LYS A 791 10.02 4.31 -1.33
N GLN A 792 11.34 4.28 -1.15
CA GLN A 792 11.97 3.51 -0.07
C GLN A 792 12.35 4.43 1.08
N VAL A 793 12.47 3.89 2.29
CA VAL A 793 12.99 4.62 3.45
C VAL A 793 14.22 3.89 3.98
N THR A 794 15.26 4.63 4.37
CA THR A 794 16.42 4.06 5.05
C THR A 794 16.58 4.63 6.45
N LEU A 795 16.96 3.76 7.38
CA LEU A 795 17.23 4.11 8.77
C LEU A 795 18.70 3.86 9.08
N GLY A 796 19.36 4.84 9.68
CA GLY A 796 20.79 4.79 9.97
C GLY A 796 21.40 6.18 10.13
N LEU A 797 22.59 6.24 10.73
CA LEU A 797 23.31 7.50 10.94
C LEU A 797 24.01 7.96 9.65
N PHE A 798 24.05 9.27 9.41
CA PHE A 798 24.79 9.85 8.28
C PHE A 798 26.26 9.39 8.28
N GLY A 799 26.75 8.92 7.14
CA GLY A 799 28.12 8.41 6.97
C GLY A 799 28.35 6.99 7.48
N HIS A 800 27.32 6.32 8.01
CA HIS A 800 27.39 4.94 8.49
C HIS A 800 26.50 4.00 7.68
N GLU A 801 26.52 2.71 8.03
CA GLU A 801 25.65 1.70 7.43
C GLU A 801 24.16 1.99 7.70
N GLU A 802 23.34 1.89 6.67
CA GLU A 802 21.89 2.15 6.72
C GLU A 802 21.12 0.89 6.32
N GLU A 803 19.98 0.67 6.99
CA GLU A 803 19.06 -0.40 6.62
C GLU A 803 18.02 0.11 5.63
N VAL A 804 17.85 -0.58 4.50
CA VAL A 804 16.87 -0.21 3.48
C VAL A 804 15.54 -0.93 3.74
N ILE A 805 14.52 -0.16 4.09
CA ILE A 805 13.17 -0.67 4.22
C ILE A 805 12.46 -0.52 2.87
N SER A 806 12.27 -1.65 2.22
CA SER A 806 11.63 -1.77 0.90
C SER A 806 10.25 -2.45 0.95
N ASN A 807 9.93 -3.08 2.07
CA ASN A 807 8.66 -3.75 2.32
C ASN A 807 8.14 -3.36 3.70
N PRO A 808 6.81 -3.39 3.93
CA PRO A 808 6.25 -3.12 5.26
C PRO A 808 6.78 -4.12 6.30
N LEU A 809 7.25 -3.61 7.43
CA LEU A 809 7.83 -4.41 8.51
C LEU A 809 6.95 -4.38 9.77
N SER A 810 7.10 -5.38 10.63
CA SER A 810 6.45 -5.39 11.95
C SER A 810 7.10 -4.35 12.87
N PRO A 811 6.36 -3.78 13.85
CA PRO A 811 6.91 -2.80 14.79
C PRO A 811 8.15 -3.31 15.54
N GLY A 812 8.19 -4.59 15.92
CA GLY A 812 9.34 -5.19 16.60
C GLY A 812 10.61 -5.22 15.75
N VAL A 813 10.48 -5.52 14.45
CA VAL A 813 11.62 -5.48 13.50
C VAL A 813 12.11 -4.05 13.33
N ILE A 814 11.19 -3.08 13.19
CA ILE A 814 11.54 -1.66 13.07
C ILE A 814 12.28 -1.17 14.32
N LYS A 815 11.82 -1.56 15.52
CA LYS A 815 12.52 -1.27 16.78
C LYS A 815 13.95 -1.82 16.76
N GLY A 816 14.12 -3.06 16.33
CA GLY A 816 15.45 -3.69 16.19
C GLY A 816 16.37 -2.91 15.25
N ILE A 817 15.87 -2.45 14.11
CA ILE A 817 16.64 -1.66 13.13
C ILE A 817 17.05 -0.31 13.71
N LEU A 818 16.10 0.43 14.31
CA LEU A 818 16.36 1.76 14.87
C LEU A 818 17.46 1.74 15.92
N TYR A 819 17.34 0.84 16.90
CA TYR A 819 18.29 0.79 18.02
C TYR A 819 19.59 0.02 17.71
N SER A 820 19.70 -0.65 16.56
CA SER A 820 20.96 -1.27 16.11
C SER A 820 21.74 -0.41 15.11
N LYS A 821 21.06 0.33 14.21
CA LYS A 821 21.71 1.11 13.15
C LYS A 821 21.84 2.61 13.46
N CYS A 822 20.97 3.19 14.28
CA CYS A 822 21.07 4.60 14.68
C CYS A 822 21.97 4.74 15.91
N TYR A 823 23.28 4.73 15.70
CA TYR A 823 24.26 4.95 16.77
C TYR A 823 24.08 6.34 17.42
N GLY A 824 23.93 6.38 18.74
CA GLY A 824 23.83 7.61 19.52
C GLY A 824 22.58 7.69 20.39
N GLU A 825 22.72 8.29 21.58
CA GLU A 825 21.67 8.29 22.61
C GLU A 825 20.40 9.04 22.22
N ARG A 826 20.38 9.80 21.13
CA ARG A 826 19.21 10.61 20.72
C ARG A 826 18.74 10.35 19.28
N GLU A 827 19.54 9.66 18.47
CA GLU A 827 19.30 9.53 17.02
C GLU A 827 18.13 8.60 16.70
N ALA A 828 18.07 7.44 17.34
CA ALA A 828 16.95 6.51 17.15
C ALA A 828 15.59 7.18 17.42
N VAL A 829 15.51 8.10 18.37
CA VAL A 829 14.27 8.80 18.72
C VAL A 829 13.96 9.90 17.71
N LEU A 830 14.94 10.72 17.31
CA LEU A 830 14.74 11.76 16.29
C LEU A 830 14.31 11.15 14.95
N GLN A 831 14.92 10.03 14.53
CA GLN A 831 14.52 9.36 13.28
C GLN A 831 13.10 8.81 13.35
N GLN A 832 12.62 8.33 14.51
CA GLN A 832 11.21 7.97 14.68
C GLN A 832 10.28 9.16 14.46
N GLU A 833 10.60 10.34 15.02
CA GLU A 833 9.83 11.58 14.77
C GLU A 833 9.80 11.92 13.29
N LEU A 834 10.97 11.90 12.64
CA LEU A 834 11.09 12.22 11.21
C LEU A 834 10.32 11.25 10.33
N VAL A 835 10.36 9.95 10.61
CA VAL A 835 9.57 8.95 9.86
C VAL A 835 8.08 9.23 9.98
N ILE A 836 7.60 9.61 11.17
CA ILE A 836 6.20 10.01 11.36
C ILE A 836 5.88 11.25 10.53
N HIS A 837 6.70 12.29 10.64
CA HIS A 837 6.48 13.53 9.89
C HIS A 837 6.57 13.31 8.38
N ILE A 838 7.53 12.55 7.88
CA ILE A 838 7.66 12.20 6.45
C ILE A 838 6.43 11.42 5.98
N GLY A 839 5.99 10.40 6.72
CA GLY A 839 4.78 9.64 6.41
C GLY A 839 3.53 10.53 6.37
N TRP A 840 3.47 11.56 7.23
CA TRP A 840 2.41 12.56 7.19
C TRP A 840 2.53 13.49 5.98
N ILE A 841 3.69 14.10 5.73
CA ILE A 841 3.90 15.07 4.63
C ILE A 841 3.65 14.38 3.28
N ILE A 842 4.16 13.16 3.07
CA ILE A 842 4.00 12.48 1.78
C ILE A 842 2.55 12.16 1.46
N SER A 843 1.73 11.88 2.49
CA SER A 843 0.31 11.60 2.33
C SER A 843 -0.51 12.84 1.99
N ASN A 844 -0.06 14.03 2.40
CA ASN A 844 -0.80 15.29 2.24
C ASN A 844 -0.26 16.18 1.13
N THR A 845 1.04 16.09 0.83
CA THR A 845 1.78 16.96 -0.10
C THR A 845 2.88 16.15 -0.80
N PRO A 846 2.52 15.10 -1.57
CA PRO A 846 3.47 14.16 -2.19
C PRO A 846 4.46 14.85 -3.14
N GLU A 847 4.08 15.97 -3.74
CA GLU A 847 4.91 16.79 -4.63
C GLU A 847 6.21 17.30 -3.98
N LEU A 848 6.26 17.46 -2.65
CA LEU A 848 7.48 17.82 -1.94
C LEU A 848 8.57 16.74 -2.02
N PHE A 849 8.19 15.50 -2.33
CA PHE A 849 9.11 14.38 -2.51
C PHE A 849 9.33 14.05 -4.00
N SER A 850 8.95 14.96 -4.90
CA SER A 850 9.21 14.78 -6.33
C SER A 850 10.72 14.67 -6.59
N GLY A 851 11.11 13.70 -7.42
CA GLY A 851 12.51 13.38 -7.68
C GLY A 851 13.24 12.65 -6.54
N MET A 852 12.55 12.25 -5.47
CA MET A 852 13.16 11.47 -4.37
C MET A 852 12.60 10.05 -4.40
N LEU A 853 13.42 9.07 -4.78
CA LEU A 853 13.02 7.65 -4.79
C LEU A 853 13.33 6.94 -3.46
N LYS A 854 14.49 7.22 -2.88
CA LYS A 854 14.95 6.67 -1.59
C LYS A 854 15.09 7.81 -0.57
N ILE A 855 14.26 7.78 0.45
CA ILE A 855 14.23 8.74 1.56
C ILE A 855 15.21 8.26 2.64
N ARG A 856 16.40 8.83 2.67
CA ARG A 856 17.43 8.48 3.66
C ARG A 856 17.30 9.35 4.89
N VAL A 857 16.72 8.82 5.98
CA VAL A 857 16.36 9.64 7.14
C VAL A 857 17.59 10.27 7.81
N GLY A 858 18.70 9.53 7.91
CA GLY A 858 19.97 10.08 8.42
C GLY A 858 20.53 11.23 7.58
N TRP A 859 20.36 11.18 6.25
CA TRP A 859 20.79 12.28 5.36
C TRP A 859 19.84 13.47 5.41
N ILE A 860 18.56 13.25 5.68
CA ILE A 860 17.62 14.33 5.97
C ILE A 860 18.03 15.07 7.24
N VAL A 861 18.44 14.35 8.29
CA VAL A 861 19.01 15.00 9.50
C VAL A 861 20.22 15.86 9.13
N GLN A 862 21.09 15.39 8.24
CA GLN A 862 22.23 16.18 7.75
C GLN A 862 21.79 17.43 6.96
N ALA A 863 20.79 17.31 6.09
CA ALA A 863 20.20 18.45 5.38
C ALA A 863 19.59 19.48 6.35
N MET A 864 18.95 19.01 7.41
CA MET A 864 18.39 19.87 8.47
C MET A 864 19.48 20.58 9.27
N LYS A 865 20.60 19.91 9.56
CA LYS A 865 21.78 20.55 10.19
C LYS A 865 22.36 21.66 9.30
N HIS A 866 22.52 21.42 8.00
CA HIS A 866 22.96 22.44 7.06
C HIS A 866 21.98 23.62 6.97
N GLU A 867 20.68 23.36 6.97
CA GLU A 867 19.67 24.43 6.99
C GLU A 867 19.74 25.28 8.28
N LEU A 868 20.05 24.67 9.43
CA LEU A 868 20.28 25.41 10.67
C LEU A 868 21.56 26.24 10.63
N GLU A 869 22.64 25.72 10.04
CA GLU A 869 23.89 26.48 9.81
C GLU A 869 23.62 27.70 8.92
N ILE A 870 22.85 27.53 7.85
CA ILE A 870 22.46 28.63 6.94
C ILE A 870 21.67 29.71 7.69
N ARG A 871 20.74 29.31 8.57
CA ARG A 871 19.93 30.24 9.38
C ARG A 871 20.76 30.98 10.43
N ALA A 872 21.77 30.31 10.99
CA ALA A 872 22.59 30.86 12.05
C ALA A 872 23.62 31.88 11.52
N GLY A 873 24.09 31.72 10.27
CA GLY A 873 25.12 32.58 9.70
C GLY A 873 26.41 32.49 10.53
N ASP A 874 26.82 33.60 11.15
CA ASP A 874 28.01 33.66 12.01
C ASP A 874 27.75 33.20 13.46
N MET A 875 26.49 32.96 13.85
CA MET A 875 26.13 32.47 15.19
C MET A 875 26.22 30.94 15.27
N PRO A 876 26.40 30.35 16.47
CA PRO A 876 26.34 28.90 16.62
C PRO A 876 24.93 28.39 16.26
N PRO A 877 24.82 27.32 15.45
CA PRO A 877 23.53 26.78 15.06
C PRO A 877 22.80 26.19 16.27
N GLN A 878 21.47 26.28 16.25
CA GLN A 878 20.62 25.66 17.26
C GLN A 878 20.79 24.12 17.24
N ASP A 879 20.87 23.48 18.41
CA ASP A 879 20.89 22.02 18.48
C ASP A 879 19.51 21.44 18.11
N ILE A 880 19.46 20.69 17.01
CA ILE A 880 18.26 20.01 16.53
C ILE A 880 17.61 19.12 17.61
N TYR A 881 18.42 18.47 18.47
CA TYR A 881 17.87 17.59 19.51
C TYR A 881 17.21 18.35 20.67
N GLN A 882 17.37 19.67 20.76
CA GLN A 882 16.70 20.52 21.76
C GLN A 882 15.41 21.15 21.24
N MET A 883 15.20 21.14 19.92
CA MET A 883 14.00 21.70 19.29
C MET A 883 12.74 20.92 19.68
N SER A 884 11.59 21.61 19.77
CA SER A 884 10.33 20.90 19.98
C SER A 884 9.97 20.06 18.75
N PRO A 885 9.22 18.96 18.90
CA PRO A 885 8.76 18.15 17.77
C PRO A 885 8.07 18.95 16.66
N SER A 886 7.28 19.98 17.00
CA SER A 886 6.67 20.89 16.03
C SER A 886 7.69 21.76 15.28
N ASP A 887 8.73 22.24 15.96
CA ASP A 887 9.80 23.00 15.30
C ASP A 887 10.67 22.08 14.40
N VAL A 888 10.88 20.81 14.80
CA VAL A 888 11.55 19.78 13.96
C VAL A 888 10.73 19.51 12.69
N LYS A 889 9.40 19.35 12.81
CA LYS A 889 8.49 19.23 11.67
C LYS A 889 8.57 20.43 10.73
N GLN A 890 8.60 21.65 11.27
CA GLN A 890 8.70 22.86 10.46
C GLN A 890 10.04 22.95 9.72
N LEU A 891 11.15 22.64 10.41
CA LEU A 891 12.47 22.59 9.79
C LEU A 891 12.52 21.55 8.65
N LEU A 892 11.91 20.39 8.83
CA LEU A 892 11.79 19.37 7.78
C LEU A 892 11.02 19.91 6.55
N LEU A 893 9.91 20.60 6.76
CA LEU A 893 9.14 21.22 5.66
C LEU A 893 9.98 22.25 4.89
N ASP A 894 10.75 23.09 5.61
CA ASP A 894 11.61 24.11 4.99
C ASP A 894 12.76 23.48 4.18
N VAL A 895 13.30 22.35 4.65
CA VAL A 895 14.32 21.56 3.92
C VAL A 895 13.74 20.93 2.66
N LEU A 896 12.53 20.36 2.73
CA LEU A 896 11.88 19.72 1.58
C LEU A 896 11.46 20.71 0.49
N GLN A 897 11.27 22.00 0.81
CA GLN A 897 10.88 23.01 -0.16
C GLN A 897 11.98 23.27 -1.21
N PRO A 898 11.70 23.07 -2.52
CA PRO A 898 12.69 23.19 -3.58
C PRO A 898 13.15 24.63 -3.89
N GLN A 899 12.39 25.65 -3.47
CA GLN A 899 12.68 27.07 -3.76
C GLN A 899 12.52 27.93 -2.50
N GLN A 900 13.58 27.99 -1.69
CA GLN A 900 13.71 29.07 -0.71
C GLN A 900 14.55 30.21 -1.31
N HIS A 901 13.97 31.41 -1.32
CA HIS A 901 14.63 32.60 -1.83
C HIS A 901 15.85 32.91 -0.95
N GLY A 902 17.03 33.08 -1.56
CA GLY A 902 18.26 33.46 -0.86
C GLY A 902 19.29 32.35 -0.62
N ARG A 903 19.02 31.07 -0.96
CA ARG A 903 20.04 30.01 -0.89
C ARG A 903 21.10 30.19 -1.98
N SER A 904 22.38 30.07 -1.61
CA SER A 904 23.48 29.97 -2.57
C SER A 904 23.43 28.62 -3.32
N TRP A 905 24.16 28.50 -4.43
CA TRP A 905 24.18 27.25 -5.20
C TRP A 905 24.80 26.07 -4.44
N ILE A 906 25.82 26.31 -3.62
CA ILE A 906 26.40 25.25 -2.78
C ILE A 906 25.39 24.78 -1.73
N ASN A 907 24.67 25.70 -1.08
CA ASN A 907 23.64 25.35 -0.10
C ASN A 907 22.54 24.50 -0.76
N ARG A 908 22.14 24.87 -1.98
CA ARG A 908 21.16 24.10 -2.75
C ARG A 908 21.66 22.70 -3.09
N ARG A 909 22.90 22.58 -3.56
CA ARG A 909 23.52 21.28 -3.89
C ARG A 909 23.69 20.40 -2.64
N GLN A 910 24.05 20.98 -1.50
CA GLN A 910 24.15 20.26 -0.22
C GLN A 910 22.80 19.69 0.23
N ILE A 911 21.75 20.50 0.19
CA ILE A 911 20.40 20.08 0.56
C ILE A 911 19.85 19.05 -0.44
N ASP A 912 19.80 19.39 -1.74
CA ASP A 912 19.23 18.49 -2.77
C ASP A 912 20.05 17.19 -2.87
N GLY A 913 21.37 17.24 -2.67
CA GLY A 913 22.25 16.09 -2.58
C GLY A 913 21.92 15.18 -1.41
N SER A 914 21.68 15.77 -0.23
CA SER A 914 21.31 15.03 0.98
C SER A 914 19.92 14.42 0.90
N LEU A 915 19.01 15.06 0.16
CA LEU A 915 17.66 14.55 -0.08
C LEU A 915 17.60 13.48 -1.18
N ASN A 916 18.72 13.15 -1.85
CA ASN A 916 18.73 12.33 -3.07
C ASN A 916 17.75 12.84 -4.14
N ARG A 917 17.59 14.16 -4.26
CA ARG A 917 16.63 14.75 -5.18
C ARG A 917 17.19 14.79 -6.60
N THR A 918 16.46 14.23 -7.55
CA THR A 918 16.83 14.20 -8.97
C THR A 918 15.87 15.03 -9.83
N PRO A 919 16.30 15.55 -10.99
CA PRO A 919 15.43 16.19 -11.96
C PRO A 919 14.33 15.26 -12.52
N HIS A 920 13.30 15.84 -13.12
CA HIS A 920 12.22 15.08 -13.77
C HIS A 920 12.75 14.24 -14.94
N GLY A 921 12.34 12.98 -15.03
CA GLY A 921 12.78 12.04 -16.06
C GLY A 921 14.25 11.61 -15.93
N PHE A 922 14.89 11.85 -14.79
CA PHE A 922 16.30 11.51 -14.57
C PHE A 922 16.60 10.02 -14.84
N TYR A 923 15.84 9.10 -14.26
CA TYR A 923 16.11 7.67 -14.45
C TYR A 923 15.91 7.24 -15.91
N ASP A 924 14.85 7.69 -16.59
CA ASP A 924 14.63 7.40 -18.01
C ASP A 924 15.80 7.88 -18.88
N ARG A 925 16.37 9.04 -18.54
CA ARG A 925 17.56 9.59 -19.21
C ARG A 925 18.82 8.78 -18.92
N VAL A 926 18.99 8.29 -17.69
CA VAL A 926 20.09 7.37 -17.36
C VAL A 926 19.96 6.06 -18.13
N TRP A 927 18.75 5.54 -18.32
CA TRP A 927 18.50 4.38 -19.18
C TRP A 927 18.96 4.63 -20.62
N GLN A 928 18.56 5.75 -21.23
CA GLN A 928 18.97 6.13 -22.59
C GLN A 928 20.48 6.31 -22.72
N THR A 929 21.12 6.89 -21.70
CA THR A 929 22.57 6.97 -21.64
C THR A 929 23.19 5.57 -21.61
N LEU A 930 22.68 4.68 -20.76
CA LEU A 930 23.20 3.31 -20.62
C LEU A 930 23.05 2.50 -21.91
N GLU A 931 21.97 2.70 -22.69
CA GLU A 931 21.80 2.09 -24.02
C GLU A 931 22.92 2.46 -24.99
N ARG A 932 23.58 3.61 -24.78
CA ARG A 932 24.61 4.19 -25.66
C ARG A 932 26.00 4.26 -25.03
N THR A 933 26.17 3.59 -23.89
CA THR A 933 27.46 3.47 -23.21
C THR A 933 27.86 2.00 -23.14
N CYS A 934 28.71 1.58 -24.07
CA CYS A 934 29.30 0.25 -24.05
C CYS A 934 30.02 0.02 -22.72
N ASN A 935 29.91 -1.18 -22.15
CA ASN A 935 30.48 -1.53 -20.85
C ASN A 935 29.94 -0.76 -19.62
N GLY A 936 29.01 0.20 -19.78
CA GLY A 936 28.30 0.84 -18.66
C GLY A 936 28.97 2.07 -18.03
N ILE A 937 28.45 2.50 -16.88
CA ILE A 937 28.80 3.76 -16.21
C ILE A 937 29.48 3.45 -14.87
N VAL A 938 30.54 4.17 -14.51
CA VAL A 938 31.23 4.05 -13.22
C VAL A 938 31.15 5.36 -12.45
N VAL A 939 30.83 5.28 -11.17
CA VAL A 939 30.75 6.43 -10.25
C VAL A 939 31.23 6.01 -8.87
N ALA A 940 32.14 6.77 -8.26
CA ALA A 940 32.73 6.49 -6.95
C ALA A 940 33.27 5.04 -6.83
N GLY A 941 33.80 4.49 -7.92
CA GLY A 941 34.27 3.10 -8.01
C GLY A 941 33.18 2.03 -8.14
N ILE A 942 31.89 2.40 -8.09
CA ILE A 942 30.75 1.50 -8.30
C ILE A 942 30.40 1.46 -9.78
N HIS A 943 30.21 0.25 -10.31
CA HIS A 943 29.94 0.02 -11.73
C HIS A 943 28.46 -0.30 -11.95
N LEU A 944 27.79 0.52 -12.77
CA LEU A 944 26.49 0.25 -13.37
C LEU A 944 26.72 -0.36 -14.76
N PRO A 945 26.70 -1.70 -14.89
CA PRO A 945 27.00 -2.32 -16.17
C PRO A 945 25.83 -2.13 -17.16
N GLN A 946 26.14 -2.04 -18.45
CA GLN A 946 25.11 -2.01 -19.49
C GLN A 946 24.36 -3.35 -19.58
N GLN A 947 25.10 -4.46 -19.54
CA GLN A 947 24.56 -5.82 -19.43
C GLN A 947 25.04 -6.45 -18.13
N PRO A 948 24.17 -7.13 -17.36
CA PRO A 948 22.83 -7.58 -17.74
C PRO A 948 21.71 -6.56 -17.44
N THR A 949 22.00 -5.34 -17.01
CA THR A 949 20.96 -4.35 -16.63
C THR A 949 19.87 -4.16 -17.70
N LEU A 950 20.24 -3.93 -18.95
CA LEU A 950 19.27 -3.75 -20.04
C LEU A 950 18.55 -5.05 -20.44
N SER A 951 19.10 -6.22 -20.08
CA SER A 951 18.45 -7.51 -20.31
C SER A 951 17.50 -7.92 -19.19
N ASP A 952 17.86 -7.65 -17.95
CA ASP A 952 17.05 -7.95 -16.77
C ASP A 952 15.87 -6.98 -16.60
N MET A 953 16.10 -5.71 -16.90
CA MET A 953 15.20 -4.63 -16.52
C MET A 953 14.54 -3.96 -17.73
N THR A 954 13.58 -3.06 -17.46
CA THR A 954 12.92 -2.21 -18.45
C THR A 954 12.93 -0.75 -18.00
N MET A 955 13.01 0.18 -18.96
CA MET A 955 13.16 1.63 -18.71
C MET A 955 12.25 2.20 -17.61
N TYR A 956 10.98 1.80 -17.57
CA TYR A 956 9.97 2.39 -16.69
C TYR A 956 9.74 1.61 -15.39
N GLU A 957 10.56 0.61 -15.09
CA GLU A 957 10.40 -0.17 -13.86
C GLU A 957 11.18 0.46 -12.69
N MET A 958 10.58 0.40 -11.50
CA MET A 958 11.14 1.05 -10.31
C MET A 958 12.46 0.40 -9.86
N ASN A 959 12.68 -0.88 -10.17
CA ASN A 959 13.92 -1.57 -9.84
C ASN A 959 15.14 -1.02 -10.57
N PHE A 960 14.98 -0.59 -11.82
CA PHE A 960 16.07 0.09 -12.54
C PHE A 960 16.41 1.43 -11.87
N SER A 961 15.40 2.22 -11.52
CA SER A 961 15.60 3.48 -10.81
C SER A 961 16.31 3.27 -9.47
N LEU A 962 15.98 2.21 -8.73
CA LEU A 962 16.65 1.82 -7.48
C LEU A 962 18.11 1.38 -7.71
N LEU A 963 18.40 0.67 -8.79
CA LEU A 963 19.77 0.29 -9.16
C LEU A 963 20.65 1.53 -9.46
N VAL A 964 20.08 2.55 -10.13
CA VAL A 964 20.77 3.83 -10.34
C VAL A 964 21.03 4.53 -9.00
N GLU A 965 20.06 4.55 -8.09
CA GLU A 965 20.25 5.10 -6.73
C GLU A 965 21.37 4.39 -5.96
N ASP A 966 21.41 3.06 -6.05
CA ASP A 966 22.43 2.25 -5.37
C ASP A 966 23.82 2.45 -5.98
N THR A 967 23.92 2.74 -7.29
CA THR A 967 25.19 3.16 -7.93
C THR A 967 25.69 4.49 -7.37
N LEU A 968 24.78 5.42 -7.03
CA LEU A 968 25.14 6.76 -6.54
C LEU A 968 25.28 6.83 -5.00
N LYS A 969 25.02 5.73 -4.27
CA LYS A 969 24.83 5.75 -2.81
C LYS A 969 26.12 6.05 -2.02
N ASP A 970 27.27 5.66 -2.57
CA ASP A 970 28.59 5.71 -1.92
C ASP A 970 29.27 7.07 -2.10
N ILE A 971 28.62 8.01 -2.81
CA ILE A 971 29.06 9.39 -2.89
C ILE A 971 28.85 10.06 -1.52
N VAL A 972 29.95 10.35 -0.83
CA VAL A 972 29.95 10.89 0.55
C VAL A 972 29.51 12.36 0.60
N LEU A 973 29.95 13.18 -0.35
CA LEU A 973 29.69 14.62 -0.36
C LEU A 973 28.36 14.93 -1.07
N PRO A 974 27.35 15.49 -0.37
CA PRO A 974 26.05 15.80 -0.97
C PRO A 974 26.15 16.70 -2.21
N GLU A 975 26.99 17.74 -2.17
CA GLU A 975 27.17 18.67 -3.27
C GLU A 975 27.85 18.04 -4.48
N TYR A 976 28.76 17.09 -4.27
CA TYR A 976 29.38 16.32 -5.35
C TYR A 976 28.38 15.39 -6.03
N ARG A 977 27.51 14.74 -5.24
CA ARG A 977 26.41 13.93 -5.77
C ARG A 977 25.54 14.73 -6.73
N GLN A 978 25.23 15.98 -6.42
CA GLN A 978 24.46 16.83 -7.33
C GLN A 978 25.22 17.19 -8.61
N ILE A 979 26.54 17.41 -8.56
CA ILE A 979 27.36 17.60 -9.77
C ILE A 979 27.30 16.34 -10.66
N VAL A 980 27.34 15.14 -10.09
CA VAL A 980 27.21 13.88 -10.85
C VAL A 980 25.82 13.75 -11.48
N VAL A 981 24.76 14.11 -10.75
CA VAL A 981 23.39 14.15 -11.30
C VAL A 981 23.28 15.15 -12.45
N GLU A 982 23.84 16.36 -12.30
CA GLU A 982 23.93 17.36 -13.37
C GLU A 982 24.69 16.83 -14.59
N LEU A 983 25.82 16.14 -14.38
CA LEU A 983 26.63 15.53 -15.43
C LEU A 983 25.85 14.47 -16.21
N LEU A 984 25.16 13.54 -15.53
CA LEU A 984 24.34 12.51 -16.19
C LEU A 984 23.24 13.13 -17.08
N MET A 985 22.64 14.24 -16.62
CA MET A 985 21.67 14.98 -17.42
C MET A 985 22.31 15.64 -18.65
N VAL A 986 23.52 16.19 -18.51
CA VAL A 986 24.31 16.73 -19.63
C VAL A 986 24.66 15.63 -20.63
N VAL A 987 25.14 14.48 -20.17
CA VAL A 987 25.48 13.32 -21.02
C VAL A 987 24.26 12.88 -21.83
N SER A 988 23.10 12.72 -21.16
CA SER A 988 21.85 12.35 -21.83
C SER A 988 21.46 13.36 -22.92
N ILE A 989 21.52 14.67 -22.63
CA ILE A 989 21.18 15.71 -23.62
C ILE A 989 22.17 15.72 -24.80
N VAL A 990 23.46 15.54 -24.53
CA VAL A 990 24.49 15.49 -25.58
C VAL A 990 24.26 14.28 -26.48
N LEU A 991 24.02 13.10 -25.92
CA LEU A 991 23.72 11.90 -26.70
C LEU A 991 22.41 12.08 -27.49
N GLU A 992 21.33 12.54 -26.87
CA GLU A 992 20.03 12.77 -27.52
C GLU A 992 20.15 13.67 -28.76
N ARG A 993 21.00 14.71 -28.70
CA ARG A 993 21.22 15.65 -29.81
C ARG A 993 22.17 15.15 -30.90
N ASN A 994 23.00 14.16 -30.60
CA ASN A 994 24.01 13.62 -31.53
C ASN A 994 23.83 12.10 -31.62
N PRO A 995 22.77 11.59 -32.28
CA PRO A 995 22.44 10.15 -32.32
C PRO A 995 23.55 9.25 -32.89
N GLU A 996 24.47 9.80 -33.66
CA GLU A 996 25.63 9.15 -34.27
C GLU A 996 26.79 8.86 -33.30
N LEU A 997 26.80 9.48 -32.12
CA LEU A 997 27.87 9.33 -31.13
C LEU A 997 27.52 8.28 -30.06
N GLU A 998 28.47 7.44 -29.68
CA GLU A 998 28.30 6.46 -28.59
C GLU A 998 29.60 6.41 -27.79
N PHE A 999 29.53 6.02 -26.51
CA PHE A 999 30.75 5.71 -25.77
C PHE A 999 31.17 4.28 -26.09
N SER A 1000 32.38 4.12 -26.63
CA SER A 1000 32.96 2.82 -27.01
C SER A 1000 33.37 1.96 -25.80
N GLU A 1001 33.66 2.60 -24.67
CA GLU A 1001 34.10 1.96 -23.43
C GLU A 1001 33.31 2.48 -22.23
N LYS A 1002 33.55 1.87 -21.07
CA LYS A 1002 32.91 2.31 -19.81
C LYS A 1002 33.24 3.77 -19.52
N VAL A 1003 32.24 4.51 -19.04
CA VAL A 1003 32.40 5.95 -18.74
C VAL A 1003 32.55 6.14 -17.25
N ASP A 1004 33.69 6.70 -16.84
CA ASP A 1004 33.96 7.09 -15.47
C ASP A 1004 33.52 8.55 -15.25
N LEU A 1005 32.46 8.75 -14.46
CA LEU A 1005 31.93 10.08 -14.20
C LEU A 1005 32.86 10.92 -13.31
N ASP A 1006 33.64 10.29 -12.43
CA ASP A 1006 34.55 11.02 -11.55
C ASP A 1006 35.69 11.65 -12.36
N VAL A 1007 36.18 10.96 -13.39
CA VAL A 1007 37.16 11.49 -14.35
C VAL A 1007 36.60 12.69 -15.10
N LEU A 1008 35.38 12.58 -15.66
CA LEU A 1008 34.75 13.68 -16.39
C LEU A 1008 34.53 14.92 -15.51
N VAL A 1009 34.13 14.73 -14.25
CA VAL A 1009 33.98 15.86 -13.31
C VAL A 1009 35.34 16.52 -13.01
N LYS A 1010 36.41 15.73 -12.83
CA LYS A 1010 37.77 16.25 -12.62
C LYS A 1010 38.29 17.03 -13.84
N GLU A 1011 38.04 16.55 -15.05
CA GLU A 1011 38.40 17.27 -16.28
C GLU A 1011 37.65 18.59 -16.43
N ALA A 1012 36.35 18.58 -16.19
CA ALA A 1012 35.54 19.80 -16.16
C ALA A 1012 36.05 20.80 -15.13
N PHE A 1013 36.45 20.32 -13.94
CA PHE A 1013 37.02 21.15 -12.89
C PHE A 1013 38.41 21.71 -13.25
N HIS A 1014 39.28 20.91 -13.87
CA HIS A 1014 40.57 21.40 -14.36
C HIS A 1014 40.40 22.53 -15.39
N ASP A 1015 39.41 22.41 -16.29
CA ASP A 1015 39.12 23.47 -17.25
C ASP A 1015 38.51 24.71 -16.58
N PHE A 1016 37.66 24.55 -15.57
CA PHE A 1016 37.19 25.65 -14.74
C PHE A 1016 38.34 26.37 -14.01
N GLN A 1017 39.27 25.60 -13.44
CA GLN A 1017 40.47 26.13 -12.80
C GLN A 1017 41.35 26.90 -13.79
N LYS A 1018 41.59 26.39 -15.00
CA LYS A 1018 42.37 27.10 -16.03
C LYS A 1018 41.76 28.45 -16.39
N ASP A 1019 40.43 28.51 -16.50
CA ASP A 1019 39.73 29.76 -16.81
C ASP A 1019 39.82 30.78 -15.66
N ARG A 1020 39.77 30.32 -14.40
CA ARG A 1020 39.89 31.15 -13.19
C ARG A 1020 41.34 31.50 -12.81
N SER A 1021 42.32 30.66 -13.15
CA SER A 1021 43.75 30.88 -12.85
C SER A 1021 44.33 32.08 -13.61
N ARG A 1022 43.62 32.56 -14.64
CA ARG A 1022 43.90 33.85 -15.29
C ARG A 1022 43.54 35.07 -14.40
N GLU A 1023 42.91 34.85 -13.24
CA GLU A 1023 42.44 35.87 -12.28
C GLU A 1023 43.04 35.72 -10.86
N GLY A 1024 43.97 34.78 -10.62
CA GLY A 1024 44.73 34.65 -9.35
C GLY A 1024 44.86 33.22 -8.79
N THR A 1025 45.91 32.97 -8.01
CA THR A 1025 46.31 31.65 -7.44
C THR A 1025 45.43 31.16 -6.27
N LYS A 1026 44.88 29.95 -6.37
CA LYS A 1026 44.24 29.19 -5.26
C LYS A 1026 44.69 27.71 -5.25
N LYS A 1027 44.43 27.01 -4.14
CA LYS A 1027 44.86 25.63 -3.83
C LYS A 1027 44.40 24.60 -4.90
N PRO A 1028 45.17 23.52 -5.16
CA PRO A 1028 44.95 22.64 -6.31
C PRO A 1028 43.67 21.79 -6.28
N ASP A 1029 43.16 21.42 -5.10
CA ASP A 1029 42.10 20.37 -4.97
C ASP A 1029 40.78 20.87 -4.35
N ASP A 1030 40.60 22.18 -4.18
CA ASP A 1030 39.39 22.73 -3.54
C ASP A 1030 38.29 23.06 -4.56
N MET A 1031 37.23 22.25 -4.57
CA MET A 1031 36.08 22.39 -5.50
C MET A 1031 34.98 23.36 -4.98
N GLU A 1032 35.15 24.01 -3.83
CA GLU A 1032 34.08 24.82 -3.21
C GLU A 1032 33.56 25.94 -4.14
N GLU A 1033 34.45 26.64 -4.84
CA GLU A 1033 34.09 27.68 -5.82
C GLU A 1033 33.35 27.10 -7.04
N PHE A 1034 33.68 25.88 -7.45
CA PHE A 1034 32.99 25.19 -8.52
C PHE A 1034 31.56 24.85 -8.08
N TYR A 1035 31.39 24.37 -6.85
CA TYR A 1035 30.08 24.09 -6.25
C TYR A 1035 29.23 25.36 -6.01
N LYS A 1036 29.85 26.53 -5.80
CA LYS A 1036 29.16 27.82 -5.73
C LYS A 1036 28.70 28.36 -7.09
N THR A 1037 29.25 27.83 -8.19
CA THR A 1037 28.96 28.33 -9.54
C THR A 1037 27.60 27.80 -10.05
N PRO A 1038 26.73 28.66 -10.62
CA PRO A 1038 25.45 28.23 -11.19
C PRO A 1038 25.63 27.22 -12.34
N PRO A 1039 24.67 26.30 -12.55
CA PRO A 1039 24.70 25.38 -13.68
C PRO A 1039 24.53 26.09 -15.01
N MET A 1040 23.53 26.97 -15.14
CA MET A 1040 23.24 27.71 -16.36
C MET A 1040 23.90 29.10 -16.33
N GLY A 1041 24.55 29.50 -17.41
CA GLY A 1041 25.16 30.83 -17.56
C GLY A 1041 26.47 30.82 -18.35
N ARG A 1042 27.03 32.00 -18.64
CA ARG A 1042 28.36 32.12 -19.26
C ARG A 1042 29.40 31.61 -18.25
N ARG A 1043 30.13 30.54 -18.59
CA ARG A 1043 31.02 29.81 -17.66
C ARG A 1043 30.29 29.16 -16.48
N GLY A 1044 29.06 28.68 -16.68
CA GLY A 1044 28.36 27.84 -15.71
C GLY A 1044 28.95 26.42 -15.64
N THR A 1045 28.64 25.65 -14.57
CA THR A 1045 29.17 24.29 -14.41
C THR A 1045 28.77 23.38 -15.58
N SER A 1046 27.56 23.54 -16.14
CA SER A 1046 27.11 22.71 -17.27
C SER A 1046 27.93 22.91 -18.53
N SER A 1047 28.50 24.10 -18.76
CA SER A 1047 29.37 24.37 -19.92
C SER A 1047 30.67 23.58 -19.83
N TYR A 1048 31.29 23.53 -18.65
CA TYR A 1048 32.51 22.76 -18.42
C TYR A 1048 32.25 21.25 -18.50
N LEU A 1049 31.16 20.78 -17.90
CA LEU A 1049 30.73 19.37 -17.99
C LEU A 1049 30.46 18.96 -19.44
N THR A 1050 29.74 19.79 -20.21
CA THR A 1050 29.47 19.53 -21.64
C THR A 1050 30.76 19.42 -22.44
N LYS A 1051 31.73 20.30 -22.18
CA LYS A 1051 33.02 20.28 -22.86
C LYS A 1051 33.79 18.99 -22.59
N ALA A 1052 33.87 18.54 -21.33
CA ALA A 1052 34.52 17.28 -20.98
C ALA A 1052 33.85 16.08 -21.67
N VAL A 1053 32.52 16.00 -21.63
CA VAL A 1053 31.73 14.94 -22.29
C VAL A 1053 31.98 14.92 -23.79
N MET A 1054 31.94 16.07 -24.47
CA MET A 1054 32.18 16.15 -25.92
C MET A 1054 33.59 15.72 -26.30
N ILE A 1055 34.61 16.13 -25.53
CA ILE A 1055 35.99 15.72 -25.77
C ILE A 1055 36.11 14.20 -25.69
N GLN A 1056 35.50 13.58 -24.67
CA GLN A 1056 35.51 12.13 -24.51
C GLN A 1056 34.79 11.40 -25.65
N LEU A 1057 33.61 11.87 -26.07
CA LEU A 1057 32.86 11.28 -27.19
C LEU A 1057 33.62 11.39 -28.51
N LEU A 1058 34.29 12.51 -28.77
CA LEU A 1058 35.07 12.73 -29.99
C LEU A 1058 36.38 11.92 -30.05
N GLN A 1059 36.81 11.33 -28.93
CA GLN A 1059 37.93 10.38 -28.92
C GLN A 1059 37.49 8.95 -29.31
N GLY A 1060 36.18 8.68 -29.41
CA GLY A 1060 35.60 7.39 -29.79
C GLY A 1060 35.34 7.25 -31.30
N ASP A 1061 34.96 6.05 -31.72
CA ASP A 1061 34.60 5.73 -33.11
C ASP A 1061 33.18 6.26 -33.46
N VAL A 1062 33.06 6.98 -34.58
CA VAL A 1062 31.76 7.47 -35.09
C VAL A 1062 31.09 6.36 -35.92
N LYS A 1063 29.87 5.96 -35.56
CA LYS A 1063 29.12 5.00 -36.39
C LYS A 1063 28.45 5.73 -37.57
N PRO A 1064 28.56 5.22 -38.80
CA PRO A 1064 27.83 5.79 -39.92
C PRO A 1064 26.32 5.58 -39.73
N SER A 1065 25.54 6.66 -39.80
CA SER A 1065 24.09 6.59 -39.85
C SER A 1065 23.66 5.84 -41.12
N LYS A 1066 22.73 4.87 -40.99
CA LYS A 1066 22.23 4.09 -42.13
C LYS A 1066 21.43 4.91 -43.16
N ASP A 1067 21.10 6.16 -42.84
CA ASP A 1067 20.25 7.03 -43.67
C ASP A 1067 20.94 8.33 -44.16
N ASP A 1068 22.27 8.46 -44.06
CA ASP A 1068 22.94 9.70 -44.48
C ASP A 1068 23.73 9.54 -45.80
N PRO A 1069 23.29 10.14 -46.92
CA PRO A 1069 24.01 10.12 -48.20
C PRO A 1069 25.23 11.05 -48.23
N CYS A 1070 25.56 11.74 -47.14
CA CYS A 1070 26.68 12.67 -47.05
C CYS A 1070 27.82 12.16 -46.16
N SER A 1071 28.38 10.99 -46.47
CA SER A 1071 29.74 10.68 -46.04
C SER A 1071 30.73 11.40 -46.97
N VAL A 1072 31.33 12.50 -46.52
CA VAL A 1072 32.49 13.09 -47.21
C VAL A 1072 33.69 12.19 -46.93
N SER A 1073 34.18 11.55 -47.98
CA SER A 1073 35.37 10.68 -48.02
C SER A 1073 36.65 11.41 -47.62
#